data_AF-A0A6M0CLQ1-F1
#
_entry.id   AF-A0A6M0CLQ1-F1
#
_cell.length_a   1.000
_cell.length_b   1.000
_cell.length_c   1.000
_cell.angle_alpha   90.00
_cell.angle_beta   90.00
_cell.angle_gamma   90.00
#
_symmetry.space_group_name_H-M   'P 1'
#
loop_
_entity.id
_entity.type
_entity.pdbx_description
1 polymer ?
#
loop_
_entity_poly.entity_id
_entity_poly.type
_entity_poly.pdbx_seq_one_letter_code
_entity_poly.pdbx_strand_id
1 'polypeptide(L)'
;MKAGAIVWKRIKTFSHQDLFLVITIVGLLPAIYDFSLFALFGFSQGNFGNLDPDKVSFLQKLHFRTLWLFPLGLYLAVRYRRPDRFIGLLPYIFSFVIFIVMQYDLLPENSSPLLNILYFASYKLAFFYLIEESRLRSLSMLIGAFIVWLLLDLQHVLLFITYTALIRLIYLAIVQNLAIFKNTRVTKNFSLFGKSLLYWSPLLLFIIPSAIFSNKMHKKTIDGIYANTFVQTTDSVNRFKRVQFEKDLKISVDKEVDSFKVSIDAAMDSVKVESKDMSVALPNKAGKTFYRVVPDELGKVIPGLMKDECTFPNIFCYFENGVKGEMDKSYKKSRRKGHRNLVKEVRGMTSSTNDSIQALAGNTKLLVETRLNDVKTGLRKTIQGVFDLNLFVSLLLDILFGFVIIKSFMYVFSRVAFSQEASNYISLLENEDGMEKGTLKKFENQYTIPASGNQGFYVSRSYEPSGRAPKFSIPQWNAAFIARLFSGNYAMNHIKMQEADSSVYFRAMGGQEFVEWDLADGEEVIFNFKNFVGMSDDIKISAVISMRLTSLLLGRIIFTTAKGPGKLVLMTTGKPIISDERKAEASVAVSRILAWQRNTKFQVESEVNVVDVFMSGIYLRKQPDDLILIDADVKGKAKSGIVKFIKNFLMPV
;
A
#
# COMPACT_ATOMS: atom_id res chain seq x y z
N MET A 1 8.31 26.74 3.83
CA MET A 1 8.82 27.41 2.60
C MET A 1 9.72 26.53 1.72
N LYS A 2 10.78 25.86 2.22
CA LYS A 2 11.69 25.05 1.36
C LYS A 2 11.01 23.91 0.57
N ALA A 3 10.01 23.23 1.13
CA ALA A 3 9.27 22.17 0.43
C ALA A 3 8.47 22.72 -0.78
N GLY A 4 7.85 23.91 -0.63
CA GLY A 4 7.12 24.57 -1.72
C GLY A 4 8.01 24.96 -2.89
N ALA A 5 9.22 25.46 -2.63
CA ALA A 5 10.18 25.81 -3.67
C ALA A 5 10.66 24.58 -4.48
N ILE A 6 10.82 23.43 -3.83
CA ILE A 6 11.19 22.16 -4.51
C ILE A 6 10.05 21.68 -5.41
N VAL A 7 8.80 21.74 -4.92
CA VAL A 7 7.62 21.38 -5.72
C VAL A 7 7.50 22.30 -6.93
N TRP A 8 7.64 23.62 -6.74
CA TRP A 8 7.58 24.59 -7.83
C TRP A 8 8.67 24.38 -8.89
N LYS A 9 9.91 24.12 -8.47
CA LYS A 9 11.02 23.81 -9.39
C LYS A 9 10.73 22.54 -10.20
N ARG A 10 10.13 21.51 -9.59
CA ARG A 10 9.72 20.28 -10.28
C ARG A 10 8.55 20.50 -11.25
N ILE A 11 7.60 21.37 -10.91
CA ILE A 11 6.50 21.72 -11.82
C ILE A 11 7.03 22.43 -13.07
N LYS A 12 8.06 23.29 -12.95
CA LYS A 12 8.70 23.90 -14.13
C LYS A 12 9.39 22.89 -15.05
N THR A 13 9.78 21.72 -14.54
CA THR A 13 10.38 20.62 -15.32
C THR A 13 9.37 19.59 -15.78
N PHE A 14 8.07 19.89 -15.75
CA PHE A 14 7.02 18.95 -16.12
C PHE A 14 7.10 18.63 -17.62
N SER A 15 7.53 17.40 -17.93
CA SER A 15 7.75 16.98 -19.31
C SER A 15 6.43 16.65 -20.01
N HIS A 16 6.43 16.66 -21.36
CA HIS A 16 5.27 16.17 -22.14
C HIS A 16 4.94 14.70 -21.84
N GLN A 17 5.94 13.91 -21.43
CA GLN A 17 5.73 12.53 -20.98
C GLN A 17 5.00 12.50 -19.63
N ASP A 18 5.38 13.34 -18.67
CA ASP A 18 4.66 13.42 -17.38
C ASP A 18 3.21 13.86 -17.57
N LEU A 19 2.95 14.82 -18.46
CA LEU A 19 1.59 15.24 -18.82
C LEU A 19 0.79 14.07 -19.41
N PHE A 20 1.39 13.33 -20.34
CA PHE A 20 0.74 12.17 -20.96
C PHE A 20 0.40 11.10 -19.92
N LEU A 21 1.33 10.79 -18.99
CA LEU A 21 1.09 9.81 -17.92
C LEU A 21 -0.03 10.28 -16.96
N VAL A 22 -0.13 11.58 -16.67
CA VAL A 22 -1.25 12.11 -15.89
C VAL A 22 -2.58 11.92 -16.64
N ILE A 23 -2.62 12.15 -17.96
CA ILE A 23 -3.79 11.85 -18.79
C ILE A 23 -4.11 10.35 -18.71
N THR A 24 -3.13 9.44 -18.81
CA THR A 24 -3.37 8.00 -18.63
C THR A 24 -4.00 7.69 -17.27
N ILE A 25 -3.49 8.26 -16.17
CA ILE A 25 -4.03 8.05 -14.81
C ILE A 25 -5.49 8.54 -14.72
N VAL A 26 -5.79 9.71 -15.29
CA VAL A 26 -7.16 10.23 -15.33
C VAL A 26 -8.09 9.27 -16.08
N GLY A 27 -7.61 8.65 -17.17
CA GLY A 27 -8.34 7.65 -17.93
C GLY A 27 -8.63 6.37 -17.13
N LEU A 28 -7.76 6.04 -16.17
CA LEU A 28 -7.90 4.88 -15.28
C LEU A 28 -8.84 5.13 -14.08
N LEU A 29 -9.25 6.38 -13.81
CA LEU A 29 -10.07 6.72 -12.63
C LEU A 29 -11.36 5.89 -12.49
N PRO A 30 -12.12 5.59 -13.56
CA PRO A 30 -13.31 4.74 -13.44
C PRO A 30 -12.99 3.35 -12.88
N ALA A 31 -11.92 2.70 -13.34
CA ALA A 31 -11.49 1.39 -12.87
C ALA A 31 -10.84 1.43 -11.48
N ILE A 32 -10.32 2.59 -11.07
CA ILE A 32 -9.86 2.81 -9.68
C ILE A 32 -11.08 2.91 -8.76
N TYR A 33 -12.10 3.69 -9.15
CA TYR A 33 -13.30 3.96 -8.36
C TYR A 33 -14.15 2.71 -8.06
N ASP A 34 -14.26 1.78 -9.01
CA ASP A 34 -15.02 0.53 -8.84
C ASP A 34 -14.16 -0.63 -8.31
N PHE A 35 -12.90 -0.35 -7.96
CA PHE A 35 -11.87 -1.30 -7.55
C PHE A 35 -11.52 -2.39 -8.58
N SER A 36 -12.06 -2.35 -9.81
CA SER A 36 -11.80 -3.36 -10.85
C SER A 36 -10.33 -3.39 -11.25
N LEU A 37 -9.63 -2.24 -11.22
CA LEU A 37 -8.21 -2.18 -11.48
C LEU A 37 -7.40 -3.07 -10.51
N PHE A 38 -7.88 -3.29 -9.29
CA PHE A 38 -7.14 -4.00 -8.24
C PHE A 38 -7.46 -5.50 -8.17
N ALA A 39 -8.48 -5.97 -8.88
CA ALA A 39 -8.79 -7.40 -8.95
C ALA A 39 -7.63 -8.16 -9.60
N LEU A 40 -7.00 -9.07 -8.83
CA LEU A 40 -5.92 -9.96 -9.28
C LEU A 40 -6.46 -11.26 -9.92
N PHE A 41 -7.57 -11.80 -9.41
CA PHE A 41 -8.07 -13.14 -9.75
C PHE A 41 -9.55 -13.20 -10.19
N GLY A 42 -10.09 -12.11 -10.76
CA GLY A 42 -11.52 -12.10 -11.13
C GLY A 42 -11.90 -11.07 -12.20
N PHE A 43 -12.96 -11.40 -12.92
CA PHE A 43 -13.62 -10.52 -13.88
C PHE A 43 -14.19 -9.27 -13.18
N SER A 44 -14.13 -8.14 -13.89
CA SER A 44 -14.77 -6.87 -13.52
C SER A 44 -16.17 -7.11 -12.93
N GLN A 45 -16.46 -6.52 -11.77
CA GLN A 45 -17.77 -6.59 -11.14
C GLN A 45 -18.84 -5.71 -11.82
N GLY A 46 -18.45 -4.91 -12.83
CA GLY A 46 -19.36 -4.04 -13.57
C GLY A 46 -20.14 -4.82 -14.63
N ASN A 47 -21.37 -5.23 -14.31
CA ASN A 47 -22.35 -5.57 -15.35
C ASN A 47 -22.91 -4.24 -15.89
N PHE A 48 -22.39 -3.78 -17.03
CA PHE A 48 -22.85 -2.54 -17.67
C PHE A 48 -24.34 -2.57 -18.05
N GLY A 49 -24.94 -3.76 -18.20
CA GLY A 49 -26.33 -3.94 -18.62
C GLY A 49 -27.40 -3.59 -17.57
N ASN A 50 -27.05 -3.43 -16.27
CA ASN A 50 -28.02 -3.16 -15.19
C ASN A 50 -27.70 -1.86 -14.43
N LEU A 51 -27.27 -0.83 -15.16
CA LEU A 51 -26.95 0.47 -14.58
C LEU A 51 -28.24 1.24 -14.27
N ASP A 52 -28.58 1.33 -12.97
CA ASP A 52 -29.65 2.20 -12.45
C ASP A 52 -29.41 3.66 -12.91
N PRO A 53 -30.34 4.28 -13.68
CA PRO A 53 -30.17 5.62 -14.27
C PRO A 53 -29.89 6.72 -13.23
N ASP A 54 -30.20 6.51 -11.95
CA ASP A 54 -29.85 7.44 -10.86
C ASP A 54 -28.36 7.39 -10.47
N LYS A 55 -27.72 6.21 -10.53
CA LYS A 55 -26.33 5.98 -10.10
C LYS A 55 -25.31 6.16 -11.23
N VAL A 56 -25.79 5.98 -12.45
CA VAL A 56 -25.19 6.46 -13.70
C VAL A 56 -24.56 7.85 -13.53
N SER A 57 -25.11 8.73 -12.69
CA SER A 57 -24.64 10.11 -12.64
C SER A 57 -23.15 10.30 -12.27
N PHE A 58 -22.56 9.64 -11.26
CA PHE A 58 -21.15 9.94 -10.90
C PHE A 58 -20.14 9.23 -11.79
N LEU A 59 -20.27 7.91 -11.97
CA LEU A 59 -19.34 7.13 -12.80
C LEU A 59 -19.40 7.57 -14.27
N GLN A 60 -20.60 7.81 -14.82
CA GLN A 60 -20.70 8.36 -16.17
C GLN A 60 -20.21 9.81 -16.23
N LYS A 61 -20.47 10.66 -15.22
CA LYS A 61 -19.83 11.99 -15.16
C LYS A 61 -18.32 11.85 -15.13
N LEU A 62 -17.76 10.86 -14.44
CA LEU A 62 -16.32 10.62 -14.38
C LEU A 62 -15.81 10.20 -15.76
N HIS A 63 -16.41 9.20 -16.41
CA HIS A 63 -16.08 8.81 -17.79
C HIS A 63 -16.19 9.99 -18.77
N PHE A 64 -17.27 10.76 -18.69
CA PHE A 64 -17.48 11.90 -19.59
C PHE A 64 -16.47 13.01 -19.34
N ARG A 65 -16.20 13.33 -18.07
CA ARG A 65 -15.20 14.35 -17.70
C ARG A 65 -13.79 13.94 -18.12
N THR A 66 -13.45 12.66 -18.05
CA THR A 66 -12.13 12.18 -18.47
C THR A 66 -11.98 12.30 -19.99
N LEU A 67 -13.03 11.99 -20.78
CA LEU A 67 -13.01 12.09 -22.25
C LEU A 67 -12.58 13.46 -22.79
N TRP A 68 -12.77 14.56 -22.05
CA TRP A 68 -12.29 15.89 -22.45
C TRP A 68 -10.76 15.98 -22.63
N LEU A 69 -10.00 15.09 -21.99
CA LEU A 69 -8.54 15.02 -22.15
C LEU A 69 -8.10 14.16 -23.33
N PHE A 70 -9.00 13.41 -23.95
CA PHE A 70 -8.66 12.49 -25.05
C PHE A 70 -8.04 13.20 -26.26
N PRO A 71 -8.56 14.35 -26.77
CA PRO A 71 -7.93 15.05 -27.89
C PRO A 71 -6.51 15.53 -27.59
N LEU A 72 -6.26 15.99 -26.36
CA LEU A 72 -4.92 16.39 -25.91
C LEU A 72 -3.98 15.19 -25.84
N GLY A 73 -4.45 14.06 -25.27
CA GLY A 73 -3.69 12.82 -25.24
C GLY A 73 -3.34 12.32 -26.65
N LEU A 74 -4.30 12.34 -27.57
CA LEU A 74 -4.12 11.96 -28.98
C LEU A 74 -3.11 12.87 -29.68
N TYR A 75 -3.21 14.18 -29.49
CA TYR A 75 -2.24 15.15 -30.01
C TYR A 75 -0.82 14.83 -29.51
N LEU A 76 -0.66 14.53 -28.22
CA LEU A 76 0.65 14.15 -27.64
C LEU A 76 1.15 12.79 -28.13
N ALA A 77 0.28 11.84 -28.45
CA ALA A 77 0.69 10.55 -29.03
C ALA A 77 1.22 10.75 -30.47
N VAL A 78 0.49 11.50 -31.29
CA VAL A 78 0.81 11.74 -32.71
C VAL A 78 2.01 12.67 -32.87
N ARG A 79 2.03 13.83 -32.18
CA ARG A 79 3.08 14.86 -32.33
C ARG A 79 4.49 14.33 -32.05
N TYR A 80 4.62 13.41 -31.09
CA TYR A 80 5.91 12.85 -30.67
C TYR A 80 6.24 11.49 -31.31
N ARG A 81 5.42 11.01 -32.26
CA ARG A 81 5.65 9.76 -33.02
C ARG A 81 5.96 8.54 -32.13
N ARG A 82 5.26 8.42 -31.00
CA ARG A 82 5.40 7.30 -30.06
C ARG A 82 4.13 6.45 -30.07
N PRO A 83 4.06 5.39 -30.90
CA PRO A 83 2.84 4.59 -31.07
C PRO A 83 2.45 3.79 -29.82
N ASP A 84 3.42 3.49 -28.94
CA ASP A 84 3.20 2.89 -27.62
C ASP A 84 2.21 3.71 -26.77
N ARG A 85 2.17 5.04 -26.93
CA ARG A 85 1.25 5.92 -26.21
C ARG A 85 -0.22 5.61 -26.47
N PHE A 86 -0.58 5.04 -27.62
CA PHE A 86 -1.97 4.66 -27.87
C PHE A 86 -2.49 3.62 -26.86
N ILE A 87 -1.61 2.78 -26.30
CA ILE A 87 -1.96 1.83 -25.24
C ILE A 87 -2.49 2.57 -24.00
N GLY A 88 -1.83 3.68 -23.61
CA GLY A 88 -2.27 4.53 -22.51
C GLY A 88 -3.61 5.24 -22.75
N LEU A 89 -4.06 5.35 -24.00
CA LEU A 89 -5.33 5.97 -24.38
C LEU A 89 -6.48 4.97 -24.54
N LEU A 90 -6.23 3.66 -24.47
CA LEU A 90 -7.27 2.63 -24.63
C LEU A 90 -8.51 2.84 -23.71
N PRO A 91 -8.38 3.22 -22.43
CA PRO A 91 -9.54 3.46 -21.57
C PRO A 91 -10.48 4.54 -22.10
N TYR A 92 -9.94 5.57 -22.76
CA TYR A 92 -10.72 6.63 -23.37
C TYR A 92 -11.46 6.14 -24.63
N ILE A 93 -10.76 5.40 -25.49
CA ILE A 93 -11.35 4.83 -26.71
C ILE A 93 -12.51 3.92 -26.34
N PHE A 94 -12.32 3.02 -25.38
CA PHE A 94 -13.39 2.12 -24.92
C PHE A 94 -14.51 2.85 -24.20
N SER A 95 -14.22 3.88 -23.39
CA SER A 95 -15.26 4.72 -22.79
C SER A 95 -16.13 5.41 -23.84
N PHE A 96 -15.51 5.90 -24.93
CA PHE A 96 -16.22 6.52 -26.04
C PHE A 96 -17.07 5.51 -26.83
N VAL A 97 -16.53 4.31 -27.10
CA VAL A 97 -17.28 3.22 -27.74
C VAL A 97 -18.50 2.84 -26.89
N ILE A 98 -18.32 2.60 -25.59
CA ILE A 98 -19.44 2.28 -24.69
C ILE A 98 -20.47 3.41 -24.69
N PHE A 99 -20.04 4.66 -24.67
CA PHE A 99 -20.95 5.81 -24.71
C PHE A 99 -21.81 5.82 -25.97
N ILE A 100 -21.21 5.68 -27.16
CA ILE A 100 -21.94 5.60 -28.43
C ILE A 100 -22.92 4.43 -28.38
N VAL A 101 -22.43 3.28 -27.97
CA VAL A 101 -23.18 2.05 -27.97
C VAL A 101 -24.40 2.12 -27.03
N MET A 102 -24.27 2.72 -25.85
CA MET A 102 -25.38 2.97 -24.92
C MET A 102 -26.36 4.03 -25.45
N GLN A 103 -25.86 5.08 -26.11
CA GLN A 103 -26.69 6.17 -26.62
C GLN A 103 -27.61 5.72 -27.76
N TYR A 104 -27.17 4.76 -28.56
CA TYR A 104 -27.90 4.27 -29.75
C TYR A 104 -28.55 2.90 -29.56
N ASP A 105 -28.52 2.34 -28.34
CA ASP A 105 -29.08 1.02 -28.02
C ASP A 105 -28.61 -0.10 -28.97
N LEU A 106 -27.32 -0.05 -29.36
CA LEU A 106 -26.78 -0.90 -30.44
C LEU A 106 -26.35 -2.30 -29.96
N LEU A 107 -26.44 -2.63 -28.66
CA LEU A 107 -26.00 -3.93 -28.15
C LEU A 107 -27.15 -4.93 -28.08
N PRO A 108 -27.04 -6.07 -28.79
CA PRO A 108 -27.86 -7.22 -28.46
C PRO A 108 -27.59 -7.64 -27.02
N GLU A 109 -28.63 -8.01 -26.26
CA GLU A 109 -28.55 -8.41 -24.83
C GLU A 109 -27.41 -9.42 -24.53
N ASN A 110 -27.08 -10.27 -25.50
CA ASN A 110 -26.04 -11.32 -25.40
C ASN A 110 -24.59 -10.85 -25.60
N SER A 111 -24.35 -9.63 -26.08
CA SER A 111 -23.00 -9.10 -26.37
C SER A 111 -22.25 -8.55 -25.16
N SER A 112 -22.92 -8.48 -24.01
CA SER A 112 -22.37 -7.88 -22.77
C SER A 112 -21.07 -8.51 -22.23
N PRO A 113 -20.82 -9.84 -22.30
CA PRO A 113 -19.63 -10.41 -21.66
C PRO A 113 -18.33 -10.04 -22.39
N LEU A 114 -18.33 -10.08 -23.73
CA LEU A 114 -17.15 -9.78 -24.53
C LEU A 114 -16.77 -8.30 -24.42
N LEU A 115 -17.76 -7.40 -24.44
CA LEU A 115 -17.53 -5.98 -24.24
C LEU A 115 -16.92 -5.70 -22.85
N ASN A 116 -17.41 -6.37 -21.80
CA ASN A 116 -16.86 -6.26 -20.46
C ASN A 116 -15.41 -6.74 -20.36
N ILE A 117 -15.07 -7.84 -21.05
CA ILE A 117 -13.69 -8.37 -21.10
C ILE A 117 -12.77 -7.39 -21.82
N LEU A 118 -13.17 -6.88 -22.98
CA LEU A 118 -12.38 -5.92 -23.75
C LEU A 118 -12.19 -4.60 -22.99
N TYR A 119 -13.27 -4.10 -22.39
CA TYR A 119 -13.24 -2.94 -21.52
C TYR A 119 -12.22 -3.16 -20.39
N PHE A 120 -12.30 -4.25 -19.66
CA PHE A 120 -11.37 -4.56 -18.57
C PHE A 120 -9.91 -4.68 -19.05
N ALA A 121 -9.69 -5.37 -20.18
CA ALA A 121 -8.37 -5.52 -20.77
C ALA A 121 -7.76 -4.15 -21.13
N SER A 122 -8.57 -3.20 -21.61
CA SER A 122 -8.13 -1.84 -21.94
C SER A 122 -7.51 -1.10 -20.74
N TYR A 123 -8.15 -1.19 -19.56
CA TYR A 123 -7.63 -0.58 -18.33
C TYR A 123 -6.35 -1.26 -17.85
N LYS A 124 -6.30 -2.59 -17.91
CA LYS A 124 -5.11 -3.35 -17.51
C LYS A 124 -3.92 -3.02 -18.41
N LEU A 125 -4.11 -2.97 -19.73
CA LEU A 125 -3.06 -2.62 -20.69
C LEU A 125 -2.57 -1.17 -20.48
N ALA A 126 -3.46 -0.21 -20.33
CA ALA A 126 -3.07 1.18 -20.03
C ALA A 126 -2.38 1.32 -18.67
N PHE A 127 -2.77 0.52 -17.68
CA PHE A 127 -2.08 0.47 -16.40
C PHE A 127 -0.69 -0.16 -16.52
N PHE A 128 -0.52 -1.24 -17.29
CA PHE A 128 0.82 -1.80 -17.55
C PHE A 128 1.73 -0.79 -18.25
N TYR A 129 1.20 -0.05 -19.24
CA TYR A 129 1.91 1.07 -19.87
C TYR A 129 2.34 2.12 -18.83
N LEU A 130 1.44 2.51 -17.92
CA LEU A 130 1.77 3.42 -16.82
C LEU A 130 2.89 2.86 -15.92
N ILE A 131 2.88 1.55 -15.62
CA ILE A 131 3.90 0.91 -14.77
C ILE A 131 5.29 0.93 -15.43
N GLU A 132 5.33 0.64 -16.72
CA GLU A 132 6.56 0.63 -17.53
C GLU A 132 7.18 2.02 -17.63
N GLU A 133 6.40 3.03 -18.01
CA GLU A 133 6.92 4.37 -18.33
C GLU A 133 7.12 5.28 -17.10
N SER A 134 6.32 5.10 -16.04
CA SER A 134 6.42 5.97 -14.86
C SER A 134 7.56 5.57 -13.92
N ARG A 135 7.91 6.41 -12.95
CA ARG A 135 8.62 6.01 -11.71
C ARG A 135 7.69 6.20 -10.52
N LEU A 136 7.73 5.35 -9.48
CA LEU A 136 6.89 5.57 -8.28
C LEU A 136 7.10 6.94 -7.62
N ARG A 137 8.32 7.49 -7.72
CA ARG A 137 8.68 8.83 -7.22
C ARG A 137 8.60 9.93 -8.28
N SER A 138 8.10 9.61 -9.48
CA SER A 138 7.91 10.60 -10.55
C SER A 138 6.85 11.63 -10.16
N LEU A 139 6.95 12.82 -10.76
CA LEU A 139 5.98 13.88 -10.51
C LEU A 139 4.58 13.50 -11.01
N SER A 140 4.49 12.81 -12.16
CA SER A 140 3.23 12.29 -12.72
C SER A 140 2.52 11.33 -11.76
N MET A 141 3.23 10.42 -11.10
CA MET A 141 2.64 9.53 -10.08
C MET A 141 2.15 10.28 -8.83
N LEU A 142 2.88 11.30 -8.37
CA LEU A 142 2.45 12.12 -7.23
C LEU A 142 1.21 12.96 -7.55
N ILE A 143 1.18 13.57 -8.74
CA ILE A 143 0.00 14.30 -9.23
C ILE A 143 -1.17 13.34 -9.42
N GLY A 144 -0.93 12.16 -10.01
CA GLY A 144 -1.94 11.12 -10.17
C GLY A 144 -2.54 10.67 -8.83
N ALA A 145 -1.71 10.38 -7.84
CA ALA A 145 -2.16 10.05 -6.49
C ALA A 145 -2.96 11.20 -5.84
N PHE A 146 -2.55 12.46 -6.06
CA PHE A 146 -3.30 13.62 -5.60
C PHE A 146 -4.65 13.78 -6.31
N ILE A 147 -4.73 13.51 -7.61
CA ILE A 147 -5.99 13.50 -8.37
C ILE A 147 -6.93 12.40 -7.86
N VAL A 148 -6.40 11.19 -7.65
CA VAL A 148 -7.17 10.08 -7.05
C VAL A 148 -7.68 10.47 -5.67
N TRP A 149 -6.86 11.14 -4.85
CA TRP A 149 -7.28 11.61 -3.53
C TRP A 149 -8.39 12.65 -3.59
N LEU A 150 -8.24 13.64 -4.48
CA LEU A 150 -9.16 14.78 -4.60
C LEU A 150 -10.52 14.37 -5.19
N LEU A 151 -10.52 13.44 -6.14
CA LEU A 151 -11.74 13.00 -6.83
C LEU A 151 -12.43 11.83 -6.14
N LEU A 152 -11.66 10.96 -5.47
CA LEU A 152 -12.17 9.77 -4.80
C LEU A 152 -11.99 9.93 -3.27
N ASP A 153 -11.10 9.15 -2.65
CA ASP A 153 -10.76 9.24 -1.23
C ASP A 153 -9.36 8.68 -0.94
N LEU A 154 -8.97 8.68 0.33
CA LEU A 154 -7.67 8.15 0.78
C LEU A 154 -7.54 6.61 0.61
N GLN A 155 -8.64 5.85 0.67
CA GLN A 155 -8.62 4.39 0.52
C GLN A 155 -8.21 4.02 -0.90
N HIS A 156 -8.78 4.71 -1.90
CA HIS A 156 -8.44 4.52 -3.31
C HIS A 156 -6.98 4.89 -3.59
N VAL A 157 -6.46 5.94 -2.97
CA VAL A 157 -5.04 6.33 -3.08
C VAL A 157 -4.13 5.23 -2.54
N LEU A 158 -4.47 4.69 -1.37
CA LEU A 158 -3.66 3.65 -0.73
C LEU A 158 -3.66 2.35 -1.54
N LEU A 159 -4.81 1.93 -2.08
CA LEU A 159 -4.87 0.78 -3.00
C LEU A 159 -4.11 1.08 -4.29
N PHE A 160 -4.30 2.25 -4.89
CA PHE A 160 -3.62 2.63 -6.12
C PHE A 160 -2.10 2.58 -5.95
N ILE A 161 -1.55 3.19 -4.90
CA ILE A 161 -0.11 3.18 -4.62
C ILE A 161 0.39 1.75 -4.33
N THR A 162 -0.33 0.99 -3.51
CA THR A 162 0.10 -0.35 -3.08
C THR A 162 0.07 -1.34 -4.25
N TYR A 163 -1.01 -1.34 -5.04
CA TYR A 163 -1.13 -2.15 -6.24
C TYR A 163 -0.11 -1.76 -7.31
N THR A 164 0.07 -0.45 -7.54
CA THR A 164 1.12 0.06 -8.45
C THR A 164 2.51 -0.39 -8.02
N ALA A 165 2.81 -0.33 -6.72
CA ALA A 165 4.06 -0.82 -6.18
C ALA A 165 4.22 -2.34 -6.41
N LEU A 166 3.18 -3.14 -6.16
CA LEU A 166 3.20 -4.58 -6.41
C LEU A 166 3.46 -4.90 -7.89
N ILE A 167 2.63 -4.39 -8.80
CA ILE A 167 2.75 -4.68 -10.23
C ILE A 167 4.08 -4.19 -10.77
N ARG A 168 4.59 -3.05 -10.29
CA ARG A 168 5.93 -2.58 -10.64
C ARG A 168 7.03 -3.52 -10.14
N LEU A 169 6.92 -4.06 -8.93
CA LEU A 169 7.88 -5.05 -8.42
C LEU A 169 7.86 -6.31 -9.29
N ILE A 170 6.68 -6.76 -9.74
CA ILE A 170 6.55 -7.89 -10.67
C ILE A 170 7.19 -7.55 -12.03
N TYR A 171 6.92 -6.37 -12.58
CA TYR A 171 7.54 -5.90 -13.82
C TYR A 171 9.07 -5.87 -13.70
N LEU A 172 9.61 -5.29 -12.62
CA LEU A 172 11.05 -5.29 -12.36
C LEU A 172 11.61 -6.69 -12.16
N ALA A 173 10.87 -7.58 -11.50
CA ALA A 173 11.24 -8.99 -11.36
C ALA A 173 11.35 -9.68 -12.72
N ILE A 174 10.46 -9.38 -13.66
CA ILE A 174 10.55 -9.93 -15.02
C ILE A 174 11.77 -9.32 -15.71
N VAL A 175 11.81 -7.99 -15.86
CA VAL A 175 12.83 -7.27 -16.64
C VAL A 175 14.25 -7.53 -16.13
N GLN A 176 14.47 -7.47 -14.82
CA GLN A 176 15.81 -7.65 -14.23
C GLN A 176 16.32 -9.09 -14.29
N ASN A 177 15.44 -10.06 -14.57
CA ASN A 177 15.84 -11.46 -14.72
C ASN A 177 15.77 -11.94 -16.17
N LEU A 178 15.28 -11.12 -17.11
CA LEU A 178 15.22 -11.46 -18.54
C LEU A 178 16.60 -11.86 -19.09
N ALA A 179 17.68 -11.21 -18.66
CA ALA A 179 19.03 -11.57 -19.10
C ALA A 179 19.43 -12.98 -18.67
N ILE A 180 19.09 -13.37 -17.44
CA ILE A 180 19.30 -14.74 -16.93
C ILE A 180 18.55 -15.73 -17.82
N PHE A 181 17.27 -15.45 -18.11
CA PHE A 181 16.43 -16.30 -18.96
C PHE A 181 16.87 -16.33 -20.43
N LYS A 182 17.49 -15.26 -20.94
CA LYS A 182 18.00 -15.18 -22.31
C LYS A 182 19.27 -16.02 -22.48
N ASN A 183 20.13 -16.04 -21.45
CA ASN A 183 21.38 -16.80 -21.46
C ASN A 183 21.16 -18.30 -21.26
N THR A 184 20.04 -18.69 -20.65
CA THR A 184 19.63 -20.09 -20.50
C THR A 184 18.73 -20.54 -21.67
N ARG A 185 18.99 -21.72 -22.22
CA ARG A 185 18.12 -22.31 -23.27
C ARG A 185 16.67 -22.42 -22.76
N VAL A 186 15.68 -22.14 -23.62
CA VAL A 186 14.24 -22.19 -23.28
C VAL A 186 13.84 -23.52 -22.63
N THR A 187 14.35 -24.64 -23.15
CA THR A 187 14.12 -25.98 -22.58
C THR A 187 14.64 -26.13 -21.14
N LYS A 188 15.83 -25.57 -20.85
CA LYS A 188 16.40 -25.52 -19.50
C LYS A 188 15.55 -24.62 -18.60
N ASN A 189 15.04 -23.48 -19.09
CA ASN A 189 14.13 -22.61 -18.32
C ASN A 189 12.85 -23.32 -17.90
N PHE A 190 12.20 -24.05 -18.83
CA PHE A 190 11.02 -24.85 -18.49
C PHE A 190 11.35 -25.95 -17.48
N SER A 191 12.50 -26.62 -17.60
CA SER A 191 12.94 -27.63 -16.62
C SER A 191 13.18 -27.01 -15.23
N LEU A 192 13.87 -25.88 -15.15
CA LEU A 192 14.11 -25.14 -13.91
C LEU A 192 12.78 -24.68 -13.30
N PHE A 193 11.87 -24.16 -14.10
CA PHE A 193 10.54 -23.75 -13.65
C PHE A 193 9.74 -24.95 -13.11
N GLY A 194 9.70 -26.07 -13.83
CA GLY A 194 9.03 -27.29 -13.40
C GLY A 194 9.59 -27.86 -12.09
N LYS A 195 10.92 -27.94 -11.95
CA LYS A 195 11.58 -28.34 -10.70
C LYS A 195 11.25 -27.38 -9.55
N SER A 196 11.29 -26.07 -9.83
CA SER A 196 10.95 -25.05 -8.83
C SER A 196 9.50 -25.13 -8.39
N LEU A 197 8.57 -25.38 -9.32
CA LEU A 197 7.16 -25.59 -9.02
C LEU A 197 6.96 -26.84 -8.17
N LEU A 198 7.65 -27.94 -8.49
CA LEU A 198 7.62 -29.17 -7.71
C LEU A 198 8.09 -28.91 -6.27
N TYR A 199 9.22 -28.24 -6.07
CA TYR A 199 9.74 -27.92 -4.74
C TYR A 199 8.94 -26.85 -4.01
N TRP A 200 8.24 -25.97 -4.72
CA TRP A 200 7.37 -24.97 -4.13
C TRP A 200 5.97 -25.52 -3.78
N SER A 201 5.52 -26.57 -4.47
CA SER A 201 4.18 -27.13 -4.36
C SER A 201 3.73 -27.52 -2.94
N PRO A 202 4.59 -27.96 -1.99
CA PRO A 202 4.12 -28.25 -0.64
C PRO A 202 3.61 -27.00 0.10
N LEU A 203 3.99 -25.78 -0.33
CA LEU A 203 3.37 -24.55 0.20
C LEU A 203 1.89 -24.41 -0.17
N LEU A 204 1.42 -25.09 -1.22
CA LEU A 204 0.00 -25.07 -1.61
C LEU A 204 -0.90 -25.60 -0.48
N LEU A 205 -0.39 -26.49 0.38
CA LEU A 205 -1.08 -26.95 1.58
C LEU A 205 -1.41 -25.81 2.56
N PHE A 206 -0.67 -24.71 2.51
CA PHE A 206 -0.94 -23.52 3.33
C PHE A 206 -1.63 -22.44 2.50
N ILE A 207 -1.22 -22.23 1.25
CA ILE A 207 -1.77 -21.19 0.38
C ILE A 207 -3.25 -21.43 0.08
N ILE A 208 -3.64 -22.66 -0.28
CA ILE A 208 -5.03 -22.95 -0.68
C ILE A 208 -5.99 -22.77 0.52
N PRO A 209 -5.75 -23.36 1.70
CA PRO A 209 -6.60 -23.11 2.86
C PRO A 209 -6.64 -21.64 3.27
N SER A 210 -5.53 -20.92 3.23
CA SER A 210 -5.50 -19.48 3.56
C SER A 210 -6.30 -18.63 2.56
N ALA A 211 -6.24 -18.94 1.26
CA ALA A 211 -7.06 -18.27 0.25
C ALA A 211 -8.56 -18.57 0.43
N ILE A 212 -8.91 -19.83 0.71
CA ILE A 212 -10.29 -20.24 1.01
C ILE A 212 -10.77 -19.56 2.28
N PHE A 213 -9.94 -19.49 3.32
CA PHE A 213 -10.24 -18.84 4.58
C PHE A 213 -10.46 -17.34 4.38
N SER A 214 -9.55 -16.63 3.70
CA SER A 214 -9.71 -15.20 3.34
C SER A 214 -11.04 -14.95 2.62
N ASN A 215 -11.35 -15.74 1.59
CA ASN A 215 -12.62 -15.61 0.86
C ASN A 215 -13.84 -15.90 1.74
N LYS A 216 -13.79 -16.95 2.57
CA LYS A 216 -14.86 -17.25 3.55
C LYS A 216 -15.03 -16.12 4.56
N MET A 217 -13.94 -15.48 4.96
CA MET A 217 -13.95 -14.38 5.92
C MET A 217 -14.61 -13.15 5.32
N HIS A 218 -14.20 -12.77 4.12
CA HIS A 218 -14.84 -11.69 3.36
C HIS A 218 -16.35 -11.93 3.20
N LYS A 219 -16.74 -13.13 2.77
CA LYS A 219 -18.16 -13.52 2.65
C LYS A 219 -18.89 -13.48 3.99
N LYS A 220 -18.31 -14.03 5.06
CA LYS A 220 -18.92 -14.03 6.40
C LYS A 220 -19.07 -12.62 6.95
N THR A 221 -18.13 -11.71 6.71
CA THR A 221 -18.27 -10.32 7.14
C THR A 221 -19.37 -9.61 6.36
N ILE A 222 -19.50 -9.84 5.04
CA ILE A 222 -20.62 -9.30 4.25
C ILE A 222 -21.95 -9.90 4.72
N ASP A 223 -22.02 -11.21 4.91
CA ASP A 223 -23.20 -11.90 5.44
C ASP A 223 -23.54 -11.38 6.84
N GLY A 224 -22.54 -11.08 7.66
CA GLY A 224 -22.69 -10.41 8.95
C GLY A 224 -23.30 -9.02 8.80
N ILE A 225 -22.93 -8.24 7.76
CA ILE A 225 -23.61 -6.96 7.48
C ILE A 225 -25.08 -7.21 7.13
N TYR A 226 -25.41 -8.15 6.25
CA TYR A 226 -26.82 -8.44 5.90
C TYR A 226 -27.61 -8.99 7.10
N ALA A 227 -27.05 -9.91 7.88
CA ALA A 227 -27.72 -10.55 9.01
C ALA A 227 -27.91 -9.61 10.19
N ASN A 228 -26.96 -8.69 10.40
CA ASN A 228 -26.97 -7.79 11.55
C ASN A 228 -27.47 -6.38 11.22
N THR A 229 -27.92 -6.13 9.98
CA THR A 229 -28.54 -4.87 9.58
C THR A 229 -29.93 -5.10 9.01
N PHE A 230 -30.68 -4.02 8.77
CA PHE A 230 -31.98 -4.07 8.09
C PHE A 230 -31.85 -4.26 6.57
N VAL A 231 -30.62 -4.36 6.04
CA VAL A 231 -30.39 -4.50 4.60
C VAL A 231 -30.86 -5.87 4.15
N GLN A 232 -31.87 -5.90 3.28
CA GLN A 232 -32.39 -7.13 2.69
C GLN A 232 -31.82 -7.31 1.30
N THR A 233 -31.38 -8.54 1.00
CA THR A 233 -30.84 -8.82 -0.33
C THR A 233 -31.94 -9.05 -1.36
N THR A 234 -31.85 -8.37 -2.51
CA THR A 234 -32.74 -8.59 -3.66
C THR A 234 -32.21 -9.64 -4.64
N ASP A 235 -30.91 -9.97 -4.56
CA ASP A 235 -30.26 -10.99 -5.39
C ASP A 235 -29.19 -11.72 -4.56
N SER A 236 -29.51 -12.95 -4.13
CA SER A 236 -28.65 -13.76 -3.28
C SER A 236 -27.34 -14.16 -3.94
N VAL A 237 -27.30 -14.27 -5.28
CA VAL A 237 -26.11 -14.66 -6.03
C VAL A 237 -25.13 -13.48 -6.10
N ASN A 238 -25.65 -12.28 -6.32
CA ASN A 238 -24.83 -11.07 -6.50
C ASN A 238 -24.63 -10.26 -5.22
N ARG A 239 -25.16 -10.68 -4.06
CA ARG A 239 -25.13 -9.92 -2.79
C ARG A 239 -23.75 -9.46 -2.31
N PHE A 240 -22.68 -10.16 -2.72
CA PHE A 240 -21.29 -9.82 -2.39
C PHE A 240 -20.68 -8.73 -3.28
N LYS A 241 -21.37 -8.35 -4.36
CA LYS A 241 -20.93 -7.28 -5.28
C LYS A 241 -21.33 -5.93 -4.71
N ARG A 242 -20.43 -4.95 -4.81
CA ARG A 242 -20.66 -3.57 -4.31
C ARG A 242 -21.93 -2.94 -4.88
N VAL A 243 -22.14 -3.09 -6.19
CA VAL A 243 -23.31 -2.51 -6.89
C VAL A 243 -24.63 -3.08 -6.35
N GLN A 244 -24.67 -4.38 -6.10
CA GLN A 244 -25.83 -5.06 -5.55
C GLN A 244 -26.08 -4.66 -4.10
N PHE A 245 -25.03 -4.63 -3.26
CA PHE A 245 -25.14 -4.16 -1.88
C PHE A 245 -25.67 -2.73 -1.81
N GLU A 246 -25.18 -1.82 -2.66
CA GLU A 246 -25.64 -0.44 -2.67
C GLU A 246 -27.11 -0.32 -3.15
N LYS A 247 -27.57 -1.22 -4.03
CA LYS A 247 -28.99 -1.30 -4.44
C LYS A 247 -29.85 -1.77 -3.27
N ASP A 248 -29.45 -2.88 -2.64
CA ASP A 248 -30.11 -3.47 -1.48
C ASP A 248 -30.19 -2.47 -0.32
N LEU A 249 -29.12 -1.72 -0.08
CA LEU A 249 -29.03 -0.66 0.91
C LEU A 249 -29.98 0.51 0.59
N LYS A 250 -30.06 0.98 -0.67
CA LYS A 250 -30.99 2.05 -1.08
C LYS A 250 -32.43 1.63 -0.76
N ILE A 251 -32.84 0.46 -1.23
CA ILE A 251 -34.20 -0.07 -1.04
C ILE A 251 -34.52 -0.22 0.46
N SER A 252 -33.60 -0.81 1.22
CA SER A 252 -33.82 -1.09 2.63
C SER A 252 -33.86 0.19 3.48
N VAL A 253 -33.01 1.18 3.20
CA VAL A 253 -33.02 2.47 3.91
C VAL A 253 -34.31 3.24 3.59
N ASP A 254 -34.75 3.20 2.34
CA ASP A 254 -35.96 3.88 1.91
C ASP A 254 -37.19 3.34 2.64
N LYS A 255 -37.31 2.01 2.71
CA LYS A 255 -38.37 1.33 3.47
C LYS A 255 -38.37 1.70 4.96
N GLU A 256 -37.20 1.75 5.60
CA GLU A 256 -37.09 2.08 7.02
C GLU A 256 -37.43 3.56 7.28
N VAL A 257 -36.97 4.46 6.41
CA VAL A 257 -37.26 5.90 6.51
C VAL A 257 -38.75 6.18 6.29
N ASP A 258 -39.40 5.46 5.38
CA ASP A 258 -40.84 5.58 5.18
C ASP A 258 -41.63 5.09 6.41
N SER A 259 -41.15 4.05 7.11
CA SER A 259 -41.69 3.64 8.42
C SER A 259 -41.56 4.74 9.48
N PHE A 260 -40.42 5.44 9.51
CA PHE A 260 -40.26 6.60 10.40
C PHE A 260 -41.18 7.76 10.03
N LYS A 261 -41.43 8.02 8.74
CA LYS A 261 -42.39 9.05 8.32
C LYS A 261 -43.79 8.76 8.84
N VAL A 262 -44.27 7.52 8.69
CA VAL A 262 -45.58 7.10 9.23
C VAL A 262 -45.66 7.32 10.75
N SER A 263 -44.59 6.97 11.47
CA SER A 263 -44.51 7.15 12.93
C SER A 263 -44.46 8.62 13.35
N ILE A 264 -43.77 9.46 12.57
CA ILE A 264 -43.70 10.91 12.77
C ILE A 264 -45.03 11.57 12.47
N ASP A 265 -45.71 11.16 11.41
CA ASP A 265 -47.03 11.68 11.04
C ASP A 265 -48.03 11.44 12.17
N ALA A 266 -48.12 10.20 12.66
CA ALA A 266 -48.96 9.86 13.81
C ALA A 266 -48.62 10.68 15.06
N ALA A 267 -47.33 10.88 15.34
CA ALA A 267 -46.88 11.66 16.50
C ALA A 267 -47.06 13.18 16.33
N MET A 268 -47.00 13.71 15.12
CA MET A 268 -47.23 15.12 14.84
C MET A 268 -48.72 15.44 14.83
N ASP A 269 -49.56 14.51 14.39
CA ASP A 269 -51.01 14.66 14.49
C ASP A 269 -51.48 14.65 15.96
N SER A 270 -50.85 13.86 16.84
CA SER A 270 -51.12 13.98 18.28
C SER A 270 -50.68 15.33 18.85
N VAL A 271 -49.57 15.90 18.37
CA VAL A 271 -49.13 17.26 18.75
C VAL A 271 -50.13 18.33 18.27
N LYS A 272 -50.75 18.18 17.09
CA LYS A 272 -51.80 19.10 16.61
C LYS A 272 -53.02 19.11 17.54
N VAL A 273 -53.44 17.93 18.02
CA VAL A 273 -54.60 17.80 18.93
C VAL A 273 -54.32 18.41 20.31
N GLU A 274 -53.10 18.26 20.82
CA GLU A 274 -52.71 18.76 22.15
C GLU A 274 -52.31 20.25 22.21
N SER A 275 -52.07 20.92 21.07
CA SER A 275 -51.41 22.24 21.02
C SER A 275 -52.36 23.43 20.84
N LYS A 276 -53.41 23.53 21.67
CA LYS A 276 -54.30 24.71 21.62
C LYS A 276 -53.62 26.03 22.01
N ASP A 277 -52.49 26.04 22.72
CA ASP A 277 -52.01 27.32 23.31
C ASP A 277 -50.50 27.50 23.60
N MET A 278 -49.55 26.92 22.85
CA MET A 278 -48.12 27.16 23.16
C MET A 278 -47.17 27.19 21.96
N SER A 279 -47.03 28.36 21.31
CA SER A 279 -45.91 28.64 20.39
C SER A 279 -44.54 28.44 21.07
N VAL A 280 -44.46 28.69 22.38
CA VAL A 280 -43.22 28.56 23.20
C VAL A 280 -42.82 27.09 23.44
N ALA A 281 -43.78 26.15 23.52
CA ALA A 281 -43.49 24.75 23.83
C ALA A 281 -43.22 23.89 22.58
N LEU A 282 -43.59 24.38 21.39
CA LEU A 282 -43.50 23.62 20.14
C LEU A 282 -42.08 23.13 19.81
N PRO A 283 -40.99 23.92 19.95
CA PRO A 283 -39.64 23.43 19.68
C PRO A 283 -39.22 22.27 20.61
N ASN A 284 -39.61 22.34 21.88
CA ASN A 284 -39.30 21.32 22.87
C ASN A 284 -40.14 20.05 22.66
N LYS A 285 -41.43 20.19 22.33
CA LYS A 285 -42.30 19.06 21.98
C LYS A 285 -41.81 18.37 20.69
N ALA A 286 -41.51 19.14 19.63
CA ALA A 286 -40.97 18.59 18.38
C ALA A 286 -39.63 17.87 18.59
N GLY A 287 -38.72 18.43 19.40
CA GLY A 287 -37.46 17.77 19.76
C GLY A 287 -37.66 16.47 20.56
N LYS A 288 -38.59 16.46 21.53
CA LYS A 288 -38.96 15.26 22.27
C LYS A 288 -39.59 14.20 21.36
N THR A 289 -40.50 14.59 20.46
CA THR A 289 -41.09 13.68 19.47
C THR A 289 -40.02 13.08 18.56
N PHE A 290 -39.09 13.89 18.05
CA PHE A 290 -37.97 13.42 17.25
C PHE A 290 -37.14 12.36 18.01
N TYR A 291 -36.78 12.60 19.27
CA TYR A 291 -36.02 11.63 20.06
C TYR A 291 -36.80 10.40 20.49
N ARG A 292 -38.13 10.49 20.60
CA ARG A 292 -39.00 9.35 20.86
C ARG A 292 -39.12 8.45 19.62
N VAL A 293 -39.21 9.04 18.43
CA VAL A 293 -39.34 8.28 17.18
C VAL A 293 -37.99 7.79 16.67
N VAL A 294 -36.90 8.52 16.93
CA VAL A 294 -35.54 8.17 16.52
C VAL A 294 -34.74 7.73 17.76
N PRO A 295 -34.54 6.41 17.99
CA PRO A 295 -33.84 5.88 19.16
C PRO A 295 -32.42 6.43 19.34
N ASP A 296 -31.94 6.44 20.58
CA ASP A 296 -30.64 6.98 20.98
C ASP A 296 -29.45 6.13 20.57
N GLU A 297 -29.67 4.84 20.36
CA GLU A 297 -28.65 3.88 19.96
C GLU A 297 -29.05 3.20 18.66
N LEU A 298 -28.08 3.04 17.76
CA LEU A 298 -28.31 2.37 16.49
C LEU A 298 -28.73 0.90 16.72
N GLY A 299 -28.17 0.26 17.76
CA GLY A 299 -28.53 -1.10 18.17
C GLY A 299 -29.99 -1.28 18.59
N LYS A 300 -30.67 -0.21 19.06
CA LYS A 300 -32.10 -0.27 19.40
C LYS A 300 -33.01 -0.15 18.18
N VAL A 301 -32.53 0.54 17.14
CA VAL A 301 -33.18 0.55 15.82
C VAL A 301 -32.93 -0.79 15.12
N ILE A 302 -31.72 -1.33 15.28
CA ILE A 302 -31.21 -2.47 14.54
C ILE A 302 -30.53 -3.43 15.54
N PRO A 303 -31.26 -4.41 16.10
CA PRO A 303 -30.75 -5.29 17.16
C PRO A 303 -29.41 -5.96 16.81
N GLY A 304 -29.17 -6.31 15.55
CA GLY A 304 -27.91 -6.90 15.11
C GLY A 304 -26.67 -6.01 15.25
N LEU A 305 -26.85 -4.69 15.39
CA LEU A 305 -25.75 -3.75 15.64
C LEU A 305 -25.45 -3.54 17.13
N MET A 306 -26.14 -4.23 18.03
CA MET A 306 -25.72 -4.31 19.43
C MET A 306 -24.37 -5.03 19.52
N LYS A 307 -23.47 -4.50 20.36
CA LYS A 307 -22.15 -5.11 20.58
C LYS A 307 -22.32 -6.42 21.33
N ASP A 308 -21.61 -7.44 20.87
CA ASP A 308 -21.60 -8.76 21.50
C ASP A 308 -20.54 -8.80 22.62
N GLU A 309 -20.68 -9.69 23.60
CA GLU A 309 -19.64 -9.91 24.59
C GLU A 309 -18.52 -10.78 23.99
N CYS A 310 -17.33 -10.20 23.83
CA CYS A 310 -16.19 -10.89 23.21
C CYS A 310 -15.30 -11.55 24.25
N THR A 311 -15.11 -12.87 24.16
CA THR A 311 -14.08 -13.60 24.93
C THR A 311 -12.75 -13.63 24.17
N PHE A 312 -11.62 -13.48 24.86
CA PHE A 312 -10.31 -13.69 24.24
C PHE A 312 -10.11 -15.21 23.97
N PRO A 313 -9.65 -15.64 22.77
CA PRO A 313 -9.02 -14.86 21.69
C PRO A 313 -9.91 -14.60 20.46
N ASN A 314 -11.22 -14.37 20.63
CA ASN A 314 -12.15 -14.17 19.51
C ASN A 314 -11.97 -12.79 18.81
N ILE A 315 -10.90 -12.67 18.01
CA ILE A 315 -10.54 -11.47 17.24
C ILE A 315 -11.70 -11.00 16.35
N PHE A 316 -12.56 -11.92 15.89
CA PHE A 316 -13.74 -11.59 15.07
C PHE A 316 -14.73 -10.72 15.80
N CYS A 317 -15.10 -11.13 17.00
CA CYS A 317 -16.03 -10.37 17.81
C CYS A 317 -15.48 -8.96 18.09
N TYR A 318 -14.18 -8.82 18.39
CA TYR A 318 -13.56 -7.50 18.59
C TYR A 318 -13.60 -6.62 17.34
N PHE A 319 -13.35 -7.19 16.17
CA PHE A 319 -13.44 -6.47 14.89
C PHE A 319 -14.88 -6.04 14.59
N GLU A 320 -15.84 -6.97 14.70
CA GLU A 320 -17.27 -6.70 14.50
C GLU A 320 -17.77 -5.61 15.46
N ASN A 321 -17.41 -5.69 16.75
CA ASN A 321 -17.75 -4.66 17.74
C ASN A 321 -17.08 -3.31 17.48
N GLY A 322 -15.88 -3.32 16.90
CA GLY A 322 -15.22 -2.10 16.42
C GLY A 322 -16.06 -1.40 15.35
N VAL A 323 -16.50 -2.17 14.34
CA VAL A 323 -17.38 -1.69 13.26
C VAL A 323 -18.73 -1.22 13.80
N LYS A 324 -19.42 -2.04 14.61
CA LYS A 324 -20.69 -1.70 15.26
C LYS A 324 -20.55 -0.41 16.08
N GLY A 325 -19.44 -0.27 16.82
CA GLY A 325 -19.14 0.92 17.62
C GLY A 325 -18.95 2.19 16.79
N GLU A 326 -18.28 2.12 15.65
CA GLU A 326 -18.13 3.28 14.76
C GLU A 326 -19.44 3.65 14.06
N MET A 327 -20.26 2.66 13.66
CA MET A 327 -21.60 2.92 13.13
C MET A 327 -22.49 3.64 14.16
N ASP A 328 -22.53 3.16 15.40
CA ASP A 328 -23.32 3.77 16.47
C ASP A 328 -22.85 5.21 16.79
N LYS A 329 -21.53 5.46 16.81
CA LYS A 329 -20.99 6.82 16.96
C LYS A 329 -21.43 7.75 15.83
N SER A 330 -21.35 7.29 14.57
CA SER A 330 -21.76 8.08 13.39
C SER A 330 -23.26 8.38 13.42
N TYR A 331 -24.07 7.39 13.80
CA TYR A 331 -25.51 7.53 13.98
C TYR A 331 -25.84 8.54 15.10
N LYS A 332 -25.26 8.38 16.30
CA LYS A 332 -25.44 9.30 17.44
C LYS A 332 -25.07 10.74 17.05
N LYS A 333 -23.99 10.93 16.28
CA LYS A 333 -23.59 12.25 15.76
C LYS A 333 -24.62 12.83 14.78
N SER A 334 -25.09 12.03 13.82
CA SER A 334 -26.09 12.44 12.83
C SER A 334 -27.43 12.78 13.49
N ARG A 335 -27.89 11.93 14.43
CA ARG A 335 -29.08 12.15 15.26
C ARG A 335 -29.00 13.44 16.06
N ARG A 336 -27.90 13.69 16.78
CA ARG A 336 -27.69 14.93 17.56
C ARG A 336 -27.70 16.17 16.66
N LYS A 337 -27.10 16.08 15.47
CA LYS A 337 -27.09 17.18 14.48
C LYS A 337 -28.50 17.44 13.94
N GLY A 338 -29.23 16.39 13.56
CA GLY A 338 -30.62 16.48 13.10
C GLY A 338 -31.52 17.14 14.14
N HIS A 339 -31.45 16.68 15.40
CA HIS A 339 -32.19 17.29 16.51
C HIS A 339 -31.84 18.76 16.74
N ARG A 340 -30.54 19.11 16.83
CA ARG A 340 -30.10 20.50 17.04
C ARG A 340 -30.61 21.44 15.94
N ASN A 341 -30.55 20.98 14.69
CA ASN A 341 -31.03 21.75 13.55
C ASN A 341 -32.55 21.89 13.58
N LEU A 342 -33.28 20.80 13.84
CA LEU A 342 -34.75 20.81 13.98
C LEU A 342 -35.20 21.82 15.04
N VAL A 343 -34.64 21.74 16.26
CA VAL A 343 -35.02 22.65 17.35
C VAL A 343 -34.67 24.11 17.01
N LYS A 344 -33.53 24.36 16.36
CA LYS A 344 -33.12 25.70 15.94
C LYS A 344 -34.07 26.29 14.90
N GLU A 345 -34.47 25.51 13.91
CA GLU A 345 -35.36 25.93 12.83
C GLU A 345 -36.81 26.09 13.29
N VAL A 346 -37.33 25.16 14.10
CA VAL A 346 -38.66 25.30 14.72
C VAL A 346 -38.71 26.54 15.61
N ARG A 347 -37.65 26.81 16.39
CA ARG A 347 -37.55 28.05 17.18
C ARG A 347 -37.56 29.29 16.30
N GLY A 348 -36.83 29.29 15.18
CA GLY A 348 -36.82 30.37 14.20
C GLY A 348 -38.20 30.64 13.59
N MET A 349 -38.93 29.59 13.23
CA MET A 349 -40.31 29.69 12.71
C MET A 349 -41.28 30.24 13.78
N THR A 350 -41.19 29.76 15.02
CA THR A 350 -42.05 30.27 16.12
C THR A 350 -41.78 31.73 16.47
N SER A 351 -40.57 32.24 16.23
CA SER A 351 -40.22 33.63 16.50
C SER A 351 -40.54 34.60 15.36
N SER A 352 -40.77 34.09 14.14
CA SER A 352 -40.90 34.93 12.93
C SER A 352 -42.31 34.96 12.33
N THR A 353 -43.24 34.15 12.81
CA THR A 353 -44.53 33.96 12.14
C THR A 353 -45.70 34.09 13.12
N ASN A 354 -46.67 34.96 12.80
CA ASN A 354 -47.98 35.06 13.47
C ASN A 354 -49.00 34.03 12.92
N ASP A 355 -48.53 33.10 12.09
CA ASP A 355 -49.38 32.12 11.42
C ASP A 355 -50.10 31.19 12.40
N SER A 356 -51.25 30.67 11.96
CA SER A 356 -52.02 29.70 12.73
C SER A 356 -51.19 28.47 13.09
N ILE A 357 -51.46 27.91 14.27
CA ILE A 357 -50.77 26.71 14.81
C ILE A 357 -50.79 25.54 13.80
N GLN A 358 -51.81 25.47 12.94
CA GLN A 358 -51.91 24.47 11.87
C GLN A 358 -50.83 24.65 10.78
N ALA A 359 -50.55 25.89 10.37
CA ALA A 359 -49.49 26.17 9.40
C ALA A 359 -48.10 25.88 9.98
N LEU A 360 -47.86 26.23 11.25
CA LEU A 360 -46.64 25.88 12.00
C LEU A 360 -46.44 24.36 12.12
N ALA A 361 -47.51 23.60 12.38
CA ALA A 361 -47.44 22.14 12.45
C ALA A 361 -47.14 21.51 11.07
N GLY A 362 -47.74 22.04 10.00
CA GLY A 362 -47.46 21.61 8.62
C GLY A 362 -46.00 21.87 8.21
N ASN A 363 -45.48 23.07 8.50
CA ASN A 363 -44.09 23.41 8.23
C ASN A 363 -43.12 22.59 9.08
N THR A 364 -43.46 22.31 10.34
CA THR A 364 -42.67 21.43 11.21
C THR A 364 -42.63 20.00 10.64
N LYS A 365 -43.74 19.48 10.12
CA LYS A 365 -43.77 18.16 9.45
C LYS A 365 -42.80 18.11 8.26
N LEU A 366 -42.89 19.08 7.33
CA LEU A 366 -41.99 19.16 6.17
C LEU A 366 -40.51 19.25 6.58
N LEU A 367 -40.23 19.98 7.68
CA LEU A 367 -38.90 20.08 8.21
C LEU A 367 -38.41 18.75 8.82
N VAL A 368 -39.25 18.05 9.57
CA VAL A 368 -38.91 16.72 10.09
C VAL A 368 -38.66 15.74 8.94
N GLU A 369 -39.47 15.74 7.88
CA GLU A 369 -39.26 14.93 6.67
C GLU A 369 -37.92 15.26 5.98
N THR A 370 -37.59 16.55 5.86
CA THR A 370 -36.29 16.98 5.32
C THR A 370 -35.13 16.46 6.17
N ARG A 371 -35.26 16.49 7.50
CA ARG A 371 -34.24 15.95 8.42
C ARG A 371 -34.18 14.43 8.42
N LEU A 372 -35.29 13.74 8.17
CA LEU A 372 -35.26 12.30 7.91
C LEU A 372 -34.47 11.98 6.65
N ASN A 373 -34.57 12.79 5.60
CA ASN A 373 -33.75 12.62 4.39
C ASN A 373 -32.24 12.82 4.66
N ASP A 374 -31.88 13.74 5.58
CA ASP A 374 -30.48 13.87 6.04
C ASP A 374 -30.01 12.61 6.78
N VAL A 375 -30.86 12.06 7.67
CA VAL A 375 -30.59 10.81 8.40
C VAL A 375 -30.46 9.63 7.44
N LYS A 376 -31.38 9.50 6.47
CA LYS A 376 -31.35 8.54 5.36
C LYS A 376 -30.01 8.56 4.64
N THR A 377 -29.59 9.75 4.21
CA THR A 377 -28.32 9.92 3.48
C THR A 377 -27.11 9.59 4.37
N GLY A 378 -27.14 10.00 5.65
CA GLY A 378 -26.09 9.69 6.62
C GLY A 378 -25.96 8.19 6.93
N LEU A 379 -27.08 7.50 7.11
CA LEU A 379 -27.14 6.05 7.33
C LEU A 379 -26.61 5.29 6.11
N ARG A 380 -27.12 5.60 4.92
CA ARG A 380 -26.64 4.99 3.67
C ARG A 380 -25.13 5.19 3.49
N LYS A 381 -24.64 6.41 3.67
CA LYS A 381 -23.19 6.70 3.54
C LYS A 381 -22.36 5.95 4.58
N THR A 382 -22.84 5.82 5.81
CA THR A 382 -22.11 5.11 6.88
C THR A 382 -22.05 3.61 6.60
N ILE A 383 -23.18 2.99 6.28
CA ILE A 383 -23.25 1.54 6.01
C ILE A 383 -22.45 1.20 4.74
N GLN A 384 -22.58 2.01 3.67
CA GLN A 384 -21.76 1.87 2.47
C GLN A 384 -20.28 2.04 2.77
N GLY A 385 -19.91 3.03 3.61
CA GLY A 385 -18.52 3.27 3.99
C GLY A 385 -17.90 2.09 4.75
N VAL A 386 -18.67 1.39 5.58
CA VAL A 386 -18.20 0.16 6.24
C VAL A 386 -18.02 -0.97 5.23
N PHE A 387 -18.97 -1.16 4.32
CA PHE A 387 -18.85 -2.15 3.26
C PHE A 387 -17.62 -1.90 2.38
N ASP A 388 -17.43 -0.64 1.95
CA ASP A 388 -16.30 -0.22 1.14
C ASP A 388 -14.97 -0.37 1.90
N LEU A 389 -14.94 -0.08 3.21
CA LEU A 389 -13.76 -0.31 4.06
C LEU A 389 -13.42 -1.80 4.15
N ASN A 390 -14.41 -2.68 4.31
CA ASN A 390 -14.19 -4.12 4.33
C ASN A 390 -13.64 -4.62 2.98
N LEU A 391 -14.26 -4.19 1.87
CA LEU A 391 -13.76 -4.51 0.53
C LEU A 391 -12.32 -4.01 0.32
N PHE A 392 -12.03 -2.78 0.74
CA PHE A 392 -10.69 -2.18 0.71
C PHE A 392 -9.68 -3.03 1.50
N VAL A 393 -10.02 -3.42 2.74
CA VAL A 393 -9.17 -4.27 3.57
C VAL A 393 -8.95 -5.61 2.87
N SER A 394 -10.01 -6.30 2.44
CA SER A 394 -9.90 -7.58 1.72
C SER A 394 -8.99 -7.50 0.50
N LEU A 395 -9.14 -6.46 -0.33
CA LEU A 395 -8.29 -6.28 -1.52
C LEU A 395 -6.83 -6.01 -1.16
N LEU A 396 -6.57 -5.19 -0.13
CA LEU A 396 -5.22 -4.93 0.35
C LEU A 396 -4.57 -6.23 0.83
N LEU A 397 -5.33 -7.06 1.53
CA LEU A 397 -4.88 -8.35 2.05
C LEU A 397 -4.61 -9.35 0.93
N ASP A 398 -5.46 -9.41 -0.09
CA ASP A 398 -5.24 -10.23 -1.29
C ASP A 398 -3.98 -9.81 -2.06
N ILE A 399 -3.73 -8.49 -2.17
CA ILE A 399 -2.51 -7.94 -2.79
C ILE A 399 -1.27 -8.36 -1.99
N LEU A 400 -1.30 -8.24 -0.66
CA LEU A 400 -0.21 -8.66 0.21
C LEU A 400 0.02 -10.18 0.15
N PHE A 401 -1.06 -10.96 0.14
CA PHE A 401 -1.01 -12.42 0.01
C PHE A 401 -0.40 -12.84 -1.32
N GLY A 402 -0.84 -12.24 -2.43
CA GLY A 402 -0.26 -12.44 -3.76
C GLY A 402 1.23 -12.10 -3.81
N PHE A 403 1.65 -11.02 -3.15
CA PHE A 403 3.07 -10.67 -3.03
C PHE A 403 3.87 -11.74 -2.29
N VAL A 404 3.34 -12.30 -1.20
CA VAL A 404 4.01 -13.38 -0.44
C VAL A 404 4.13 -14.65 -1.29
N ILE A 405 3.09 -15.02 -2.04
CA ILE A 405 3.11 -16.14 -3.00
C ILE A 405 4.24 -15.95 -4.00
N ILE A 406 4.26 -14.83 -4.72
CA ILE A 406 5.25 -14.54 -5.77
C ILE A 406 6.66 -14.55 -5.18
N LYS A 407 6.85 -13.88 -4.04
CA LYS A 407 8.16 -13.82 -3.36
C LYS A 407 8.64 -15.20 -2.93
N SER A 408 7.75 -16.05 -2.38
CA SER A 408 8.09 -17.41 -1.97
C SER A 408 8.46 -18.30 -3.15
N PHE A 409 7.74 -18.18 -4.27
CA PHE A 409 8.03 -18.92 -5.50
C PHE A 409 9.36 -18.47 -6.10
N MET A 410 9.58 -17.17 -6.26
CA MET A 410 10.84 -16.63 -6.79
C MET A 410 12.04 -17.01 -5.92
N TYR A 411 11.86 -17.13 -4.60
CA TYR A 411 12.92 -17.62 -3.70
C TYR A 411 13.30 -19.08 -4.00
N VAL A 412 12.32 -19.98 -4.17
CA VAL A 412 12.61 -21.37 -4.59
C VAL A 412 13.24 -21.40 -5.96
N PHE A 413 12.68 -20.66 -6.91
CA PHE A 413 13.19 -20.58 -8.27
C PHE A 413 14.64 -20.15 -8.31
N SER A 414 15.00 -19.10 -7.55
CA SER A 414 16.37 -18.65 -7.44
C SER A 414 17.30 -19.73 -6.89
N ARG A 415 16.85 -20.51 -5.89
CA ARG A 415 17.66 -21.57 -5.29
C ARG A 415 17.96 -22.68 -6.29
N VAL A 416 16.95 -23.11 -7.05
CA VAL A 416 17.08 -24.15 -8.08
C VAL A 416 17.92 -23.67 -9.27
N ALA A 417 17.76 -22.41 -9.67
CA ALA A 417 18.48 -21.85 -10.82
C ALA A 417 19.99 -21.70 -10.55
N PHE A 418 20.38 -21.35 -9.32
CA PHE A 418 21.78 -21.07 -8.98
C PHE A 418 22.52 -22.25 -8.33
N SER A 419 21.86 -23.36 -8.00
CA SER A 419 22.50 -24.48 -7.30
C SER A 419 23.28 -25.44 -8.20
N GLN A 420 23.11 -25.41 -9.52
CA GLN A 420 23.54 -26.52 -10.40
C GLN A 420 24.84 -26.28 -11.19
N GLU A 421 25.42 -25.07 -11.17
CA GLU A 421 26.59 -24.75 -12.03
C GLU A 421 27.62 -23.91 -11.28
N ALA A 422 28.87 -24.40 -11.22
CA ALA A 422 30.00 -23.72 -10.59
C ALA A 422 30.34 -22.36 -11.24
N SER A 423 29.86 -22.12 -12.46
CA SER A 423 30.05 -20.87 -13.21
C SER A 423 29.03 -19.78 -12.91
N ASN A 424 27.93 -20.10 -12.21
CA ASN A 424 26.86 -19.15 -11.99
C ASN A 424 27.12 -18.37 -10.69
N TYR A 425 27.52 -17.12 -10.85
CA TYR A 425 27.72 -16.21 -9.72
C TYR A 425 26.54 -15.26 -9.55
N ILE A 426 26.28 -14.92 -8.30
CA ILE A 426 25.34 -13.91 -7.87
C ILE A 426 26.09 -12.60 -7.70
N SER A 427 25.70 -11.61 -8.49
CA SER A 427 26.04 -10.22 -8.26
C SER A 427 24.76 -9.38 -8.27
N LEU A 428 24.85 -8.18 -7.68
CA LEU A 428 23.78 -7.20 -7.73
C LEU A 428 23.84 -6.32 -9.00
N LEU A 429 24.94 -6.40 -9.74
CA LEU A 429 25.17 -5.73 -11.03
C LEU A 429 25.41 -6.76 -12.13
N GLU A 430 24.94 -6.46 -13.35
CA GLU A 430 25.17 -7.35 -14.50
C GLU A 430 26.52 -7.11 -15.18
N ASN A 431 27.06 -5.89 -15.25
CA ASN A 431 28.23 -5.58 -16.07
C ASN A 431 29.01 -4.31 -15.65
N GLU A 432 29.60 -4.27 -14.45
CA GLU A 432 30.60 -3.23 -14.11
C GLU A 432 31.88 -3.90 -13.61
N ASP A 433 32.63 -4.50 -14.54
CA ASP A 433 34.04 -4.79 -14.31
C ASP A 433 34.79 -3.44 -14.27
N GLY A 434 35.60 -3.20 -13.23
CA GLY A 434 36.39 -1.98 -13.10
C GLY A 434 35.98 -0.98 -12.01
N MET A 435 35.09 -1.34 -11.08
CA MET A 435 34.87 -0.53 -9.87
C MET A 435 36.14 -0.54 -9.01
N GLU A 436 36.62 0.64 -8.61
CA GLU A 436 37.75 0.76 -7.69
C GLU A 436 37.46 0.05 -6.37
N LYS A 437 38.51 -0.56 -5.80
CA LYS A 437 38.42 -1.34 -4.56
C LYS A 437 38.93 -0.50 -3.41
N GLY A 438 38.07 -0.27 -2.43
CA GLY A 438 38.45 0.34 -1.17
C GLY A 438 39.29 -0.57 -0.28
N THR A 439 39.52 -0.15 0.95
CA THR A 439 40.25 -0.96 1.95
C THR A 439 39.43 -1.16 3.22
N LEU A 440 39.59 -2.32 3.85
CA LEU A 440 38.93 -2.68 5.10
C LEU A 440 39.94 -2.68 6.24
N LYS A 441 39.67 -1.91 7.29
CA LYS A 441 40.51 -1.83 8.49
C LYS A 441 39.71 -2.24 9.71
N LYS A 442 40.27 -3.16 10.49
CA LYS A 442 39.67 -3.64 11.74
C LYS A 442 40.05 -2.71 12.88
N PHE A 443 39.09 -2.46 13.74
CA PHE A 443 39.25 -1.78 15.00
C PHE A 443 38.60 -2.65 16.06
N GLU A 444 39.16 -2.68 17.26
CA GLU A 444 38.58 -3.46 18.35
C GLU A 444 37.30 -2.77 18.87
N ASN A 445 37.10 -2.73 20.18
CA ASN A 445 35.96 -2.07 20.80
C ASN A 445 36.04 -0.53 20.78
N GLN A 446 37.12 0.08 20.28
CA GLN A 446 37.30 1.52 20.23
C GLN A 446 37.67 1.96 18.81
N TYR A 447 36.94 2.93 18.28
CA TYR A 447 37.25 3.57 17.02
C TYR A 447 37.59 5.04 17.26
N THR A 448 38.63 5.52 16.56
CA THR A 448 39.19 6.86 16.73
C THR A 448 39.19 7.58 15.40
N ILE A 449 38.51 8.72 15.32
CA ILE A 449 38.60 9.69 14.23
C ILE A 449 39.81 10.59 14.52
N PRO A 450 40.88 10.54 13.70
CA PRO A 450 42.08 11.32 13.94
C PRO A 450 41.82 12.82 13.77
N ALA A 451 42.47 13.63 14.62
CA ALA A 451 42.38 15.10 14.57
C ALA A 451 42.89 15.68 13.24
N SER A 452 43.85 15.00 12.60
CA SER A 452 44.42 15.40 11.31
C SER A 452 43.46 15.27 10.12
N GLY A 453 42.28 14.67 10.31
CA GLY A 453 41.29 14.56 9.25
C GLY A 453 40.52 15.86 9.04
N ASN A 454 40.60 16.46 7.86
CA ASN A 454 39.79 17.64 7.51
C ASN A 454 38.32 17.32 7.15
N GLN A 455 37.87 16.08 7.33
CA GLN A 455 36.54 15.60 6.95
C GLN A 455 35.58 15.60 8.13
N GLY A 456 34.34 16.06 7.91
CA GLY A 456 33.26 15.87 8.87
C GLY A 456 32.75 14.44 8.88
N PHE A 457 32.17 14.02 10.00
CA PHE A 457 31.57 12.70 10.19
C PHE A 457 30.14 12.80 10.70
N TYR A 458 29.27 11.95 10.18
CA TYR A 458 27.95 11.67 10.74
C TYR A 458 28.00 10.35 11.51
N VAL A 459 27.82 10.41 12.82
CA VAL A 459 27.84 9.25 13.72
C VAL A 459 26.43 9.00 14.26
N SER A 460 26.04 7.73 14.38
CA SER A 460 24.78 7.32 14.99
C SER A 460 24.70 7.83 16.43
N ARG A 461 23.50 8.26 16.84
CA ARG A 461 23.25 8.79 18.19
C ARG A 461 23.35 7.74 19.28
N SER A 462 23.38 6.45 18.92
CA SER A 462 23.63 5.36 19.88
C SER A 462 25.07 5.34 20.40
N TYR A 463 25.98 6.09 19.78
CA TYR A 463 27.36 6.22 20.21
C TYR A 463 27.62 7.65 20.69
N GLU A 464 28.16 7.78 21.89
CA GLU A 464 28.54 9.05 22.48
C GLU A 464 30.00 9.37 22.10
N PRO A 465 30.25 10.34 21.20
CA PRO A 465 31.60 10.73 20.88
C PRO A 465 32.24 11.43 22.07
N SER A 466 33.45 11.00 22.43
CA SER A 466 34.30 11.67 23.40
C SER A 466 35.33 12.56 22.69
N GLY A 467 35.71 13.68 23.31
CA GLY A 467 36.72 14.60 22.80
C GLY A 467 36.17 15.87 22.13
N ARG A 468 34.94 15.84 21.57
CA ARG A 468 34.27 17.02 20.98
C ARG A 468 32.76 16.95 21.11
N ALA A 469 32.12 18.10 21.30
CA ALA A 469 30.66 18.20 21.35
C ALA A 469 30.04 17.95 19.95
N PRO A 470 29.14 16.96 19.79
CA PRO A 470 28.47 16.70 18.53
C PRO A 470 27.35 17.71 18.24
N LYS A 471 27.11 17.98 16.95
CA LYS A 471 25.95 18.78 16.51
C LYS A 471 24.85 17.88 15.96
N PHE A 472 23.60 18.09 16.33
CA PHE A 472 22.47 17.37 15.74
C PHE A 472 22.35 17.65 14.23
N SER A 473 22.21 16.60 13.42
CA SER A 473 21.98 16.70 11.98
C SER A 473 21.12 15.55 11.44
N ILE A 474 20.51 15.78 10.27
CA ILE A 474 19.79 14.78 9.48
C ILE A 474 20.47 14.72 8.11
N PRO A 475 21.58 13.97 7.97
CA PRO A 475 22.29 13.90 6.69
C PRO A 475 21.36 13.30 5.64
N GLN A 476 21.36 13.82 4.41
CA GLN A 476 20.67 13.21 3.26
C GLN A 476 19.24 12.72 3.58
N TRP A 477 18.36 13.60 4.08
CA TRP A 477 17.05 13.25 4.66
C TRP A 477 16.14 12.34 3.81
N ASN A 478 16.27 12.37 2.49
CA ASN A 478 15.49 11.56 1.55
C ASN A 478 16.15 10.22 1.18
N ALA A 479 17.41 10.03 1.54
CA ALA A 479 18.19 8.82 1.25
C ALA A 479 17.86 7.71 2.26
N ALA A 480 17.55 6.52 1.73
CA ALA A 480 17.28 5.31 2.52
C ALA A 480 16.35 5.51 3.73
N PHE A 481 15.33 6.39 3.58
CA PHE A 481 14.43 6.82 4.64
C PHE A 481 13.91 5.67 5.50
N ILE A 482 13.34 4.63 4.86
CA ILE A 482 12.74 3.48 5.53
C ILE A 482 13.78 2.73 6.38
N ALA A 483 14.97 2.48 5.82
CA ALA A 483 16.01 1.73 6.52
C ALA A 483 16.54 2.51 7.74
N ARG A 484 16.70 3.83 7.61
CA ARG A 484 17.12 4.71 8.71
C ARG A 484 16.07 4.85 9.80
N LEU A 485 14.80 4.92 9.43
CA LEU A 485 13.70 4.99 10.39
C LEU A 485 13.67 3.72 11.25
N PHE A 486 13.72 2.54 10.62
CA PHE A 486 13.69 1.27 11.35
C PHE A 486 14.96 0.95 12.14
N SER A 487 16.10 1.54 11.78
CA SER A 487 17.34 1.37 12.54
C SER A 487 17.57 2.45 13.60
N GLY A 488 16.68 3.45 13.72
CA GLY A 488 16.89 4.60 14.60
C GLY A 488 17.97 5.58 14.13
N ASN A 489 18.55 5.40 12.94
CA ASN A 489 19.64 6.22 12.39
C ASN A 489 19.13 7.33 11.46
N TYR A 490 17.94 7.85 11.71
CA TYR A 490 17.40 8.99 10.96
C TYR A 490 18.07 10.30 11.37
N ALA A 491 18.20 10.54 12.68
CA ALA A 491 19.00 11.64 13.22
C ALA A 491 20.39 11.16 13.63
N MET A 492 21.41 11.97 13.35
CA MET A 492 22.81 11.65 13.60
C MET A 492 23.54 12.82 14.27
N ASN A 493 24.67 12.51 14.90
CA ASN A 493 25.62 13.46 15.43
C ASN A 493 26.61 13.85 14.31
N HIS A 494 26.63 15.11 13.91
CA HIS A 494 27.62 15.66 13.00
C HIS A 494 28.81 16.19 13.79
N ILE A 495 30.00 15.69 13.45
CA ILE A 495 31.26 16.01 14.10
C ILE A 495 32.14 16.65 13.03
N LYS A 496 32.41 17.94 13.18
CA LYS A 496 33.35 18.64 12.30
C LYS A 496 34.76 18.45 12.85
N MET A 497 35.65 17.88 12.05
CA MET A 497 37.05 17.68 12.41
C MET A 497 37.97 18.81 11.92
N GLN A 498 37.47 19.71 11.06
CA GLN A 498 38.18 20.93 10.68
C GLN A 498 38.59 21.71 11.95
N GLU A 499 39.87 22.05 12.06
CA GLU A 499 40.47 22.79 13.18
C GLU A 499 40.33 22.06 14.53
N ALA A 500 40.34 20.72 14.53
CA ALA A 500 40.31 19.94 15.77
C ALA A 500 41.71 19.80 16.38
N ASP A 501 41.88 20.23 17.64
CA ASP A 501 43.10 19.97 18.42
C ASP A 501 43.14 18.55 19.01
N SER A 502 42.00 17.86 19.05
CA SER A 502 41.85 16.55 19.68
C SER A 502 41.17 15.53 18.76
N SER A 503 41.57 14.26 18.90
CA SER A 503 40.89 13.14 18.25
C SER A 503 39.55 12.88 18.92
N VAL A 504 38.61 12.35 18.14
CA VAL A 504 37.30 11.94 18.65
C VAL A 504 37.27 10.42 18.69
N TYR A 505 36.88 9.85 19.81
CA TYR A 505 36.77 8.40 19.95
C TYR A 505 35.40 8.00 20.47
N PHE A 506 34.95 6.81 20.08
CA PHE A 506 33.76 6.17 20.61
C PHE A 506 34.02 4.69 20.84
N ARG A 507 33.33 4.11 21.83
CA ARG A 507 33.50 2.73 22.27
C ARG A 507 32.23 1.92 22.02
N ALA A 508 32.39 0.68 21.58
CA ALA A 508 31.33 -0.31 21.49
C ALA A 508 31.18 -1.04 22.83
N MET A 509 29.97 -1.52 23.13
CA MET A 509 29.68 -2.30 24.34
C MET A 509 29.54 -3.78 24.00
N GLY A 510 29.97 -4.66 24.92
CA GLY A 510 29.64 -6.09 24.86
C GLY A 510 30.27 -6.88 23.72
N GLY A 511 31.61 -6.90 23.64
CA GLY A 511 32.36 -7.74 22.69
C GLY A 511 32.23 -7.35 21.21
N GLN A 512 31.56 -6.23 20.93
CA GLN A 512 31.40 -5.67 19.59
C GLN A 512 32.71 -5.02 19.12
N GLU A 513 32.98 -5.14 17.83
CA GLU A 513 34.16 -4.57 17.18
C GLU A 513 33.75 -3.64 16.04
N PHE A 514 34.62 -2.68 15.72
CA PHE A 514 34.39 -1.71 14.65
C PHE A 514 35.17 -2.09 13.40
N VAL A 515 34.62 -1.76 12.24
CA VAL A 515 35.31 -1.89 10.96
C VAL A 515 35.14 -0.63 10.15
N GLU A 516 36.26 -0.06 9.71
CA GLU A 516 36.29 1.03 8.75
C GLU A 516 36.39 0.43 7.35
N TRP A 517 35.47 0.81 6.50
CA TRP A 517 35.58 0.65 5.06
C TRP A 517 35.97 2.02 4.49
N ASP A 518 37.18 2.10 3.92
CA ASP A 518 37.66 3.28 3.22
C ASP A 518 37.27 3.15 1.75
N LEU A 519 36.18 3.82 1.35
CA LEU A 519 35.58 3.72 0.03
C LEU A 519 36.38 4.54 -0.98
N ALA A 520 36.77 3.91 -2.08
CA ALA A 520 37.37 4.58 -3.24
C ALA A 520 36.34 5.45 -3.98
N ASP A 521 36.80 6.29 -4.91
CA ASP A 521 35.88 7.12 -5.70
C ASP A 521 35.02 6.23 -6.61
N GLY A 522 33.72 6.51 -6.63
CA GLY A 522 32.75 5.71 -7.37
C GLY A 522 32.44 4.33 -6.78
N GLU A 523 33.18 3.85 -5.77
CA GLU A 523 32.91 2.55 -5.12
C GLU A 523 31.54 2.57 -4.44
N GLU A 524 30.77 1.50 -4.65
CA GLU A 524 29.48 1.32 -3.99
C GLU A 524 29.49 0.09 -3.09
N VAL A 525 29.25 0.30 -1.80
CA VAL A 525 29.20 -0.75 -0.78
C VAL A 525 27.77 -0.95 -0.33
N ILE A 526 27.31 -2.19 -0.30
CA ILE A 526 26.02 -2.55 0.29
C ILE A 526 26.23 -2.89 1.75
N PHE A 527 25.38 -2.35 2.61
CA PHE A 527 25.46 -2.61 4.04
C PHE A 527 24.06 -2.61 4.68
N ASN A 528 24.00 -2.99 5.95
CA ASN A 528 22.79 -2.93 6.76
C ASN A 528 22.87 -1.77 7.76
N PHE A 529 21.87 -0.89 7.77
CA PHE A 529 21.76 0.21 8.73
C PHE A 529 21.71 -0.23 10.20
N LYS A 530 21.33 -1.48 10.49
CA LYS A 530 21.41 -2.03 11.84
C LYS A 530 22.85 -2.05 12.39
N ASN A 531 23.84 -2.17 11.51
CA ASN A 531 25.26 -2.27 11.85
C ASN A 531 26.00 -0.96 11.55
N PHE A 532 25.27 0.10 11.20
CA PHE A 532 25.85 1.39 10.84
C PHE A 532 26.25 2.17 12.09
N VAL A 533 27.50 2.64 12.13
CA VAL A 533 28.04 3.46 13.23
C VAL A 533 28.22 4.89 12.77
N GLY A 534 28.85 5.10 11.62
CA GLY A 534 29.05 6.43 11.08
C GLY A 534 29.56 6.45 9.65
N MET A 535 29.63 7.64 9.07
CA MET A 535 30.19 7.87 7.75
C MET A 535 30.82 9.26 7.64
N SER A 536 31.81 9.44 6.77
CA SER A 536 32.29 10.77 6.40
C SER A 536 31.25 11.55 5.60
N ASP A 537 31.38 12.88 5.56
CA ASP A 537 30.44 13.79 4.92
C ASP A 537 30.25 13.54 3.40
N ASP A 538 31.28 13.00 2.74
CA ASP A 538 31.33 12.81 1.29
C ASP A 538 30.57 11.57 0.79
N ILE A 539 30.28 10.61 1.69
CA ILE A 539 29.58 9.38 1.33
C ILE A 539 28.13 9.67 0.95
N LYS A 540 27.70 9.18 -0.21
CA LYS A 540 26.30 9.27 -0.65
C LYS A 540 25.56 7.98 -0.32
N ILE A 541 24.50 8.09 0.49
CA ILE A 541 23.65 6.97 0.82
C ILE A 541 22.53 6.86 -0.21
N SER A 542 22.22 5.64 -0.63
CA SER A 542 21.06 5.37 -1.47
C SER A 542 20.38 4.06 -1.10
N ALA A 543 19.13 3.88 -1.53
CA ALA A 543 18.41 2.62 -1.40
C ALA A 543 18.14 2.05 -2.80
N VAL A 544 18.62 0.84 -3.03
CA VAL A 544 18.44 0.11 -4.30
C VAL A 544 17.38 -0.96 -4.10
N ILE A 545 16.37 -0.95 -4.96
CA ILE A 545 15.35 -1.99 -5.01
C ILE A 545 15.79 -2.98 -6.10
N SER A 546 16.03 -4.23 -5.71
CA SER A 546 16.40 -5.29 -6.64
C SER A 546 15.46 -6.49 -6.46
N MET A 547 14.81 -6.85 -7.56
CA MET A 547 13.96 -8.05 -7.70
C MET A 547 14.68 -9.14 -8.49
N ARG A 548 16.00 -9.00 -8.69
CA ARG A 548 16.84 -10.06 -9.26
C ARG A 548 16.73 -11.32 -8.39
N LEU A 549 16.69 -12.48 -9.02
CA LEU A 549 16.70 -13.77 -8.35
C LEU A 549 17.91 -13.89 -7.42
N THR A 550 19.05 -13.34 -7.85
CA THR A 550 20.28 -13.23 -7.06
C THR A 550 20.06 -12.48 -5.73
N SER A 551 19.30 -11.38 -5.76
CA SER A 551 18.97 -10.57 -4.60
C SER A 551 18.00 -11.26 -3.65
N LEU A 552 17.05 -12.03 -4.19
CA LEU A 552 16.07 -12.75 -3.39
C LEU A 552 16.71 -13.87 -2.55
N LEU A 553 17.81 -14.46 -3.01
CA LEU A 553 18.61 -15.41 -2.22
C LEU A 553 19.24 -14.76 -0.99
N LEU A 554 19.61 -13.48 -1.08
CA LEU A 554 20.05 -12.68 0.06
C LEU A 554 18.90 -12.39 1.06
N GLY A 555 17.66 -12.75 0.70
CA GLY A 555 16.46 -12.62 1.53
C GLY A 555 15.92 -11.19 1.65
N ARG A 556 16.40 -10.27 0.80
CA ARG A 556 16.04 -8.85 0.83
C ARG A 556 15.73 -8.34 -0.58
N ILE A 557 14.82 -7.38 -0.66
CA ILE A 557 14.45 -6.70 -1.91
C ILE A 557 15.02 -5.28 -1.93
N ILE A 558 15.18 -4.67 -0.75
CA ILE A 558 15.69 -3.31 -0.59
C ILE A 558 17.06 -3.42 0.06
N PHE A 559 18.06 -2.86 -0.61
CA PHE A 559 19.45 -2.80 -0.16
C PHE A 559 19.81 -1.34 0.11
N THR A 560 20.55 -1.10 1.18
CA THR A 560 21.17 0.21 1.41
C THR A 560 22.56 0.18 0.82
N THR A 561 22.92 1.25 0.11
CA THR A 561 24.23 1.44 -0.51
C THR A 561 24.87 2.71 0.01
N ALA A 562 26.18 2.67 0.21
CA ALA A 562 27.05 3.83 0.41
C ALA A 562 27.94 3.96 -0.82
N LYS A 563 27.98 5.15 -1.43
CA LYS A 563 28.84 5.46 -2.56
C LYS A 563 29.95 6.42 -2.12
N GLY A 564 31.19 6.05 -2.39
CA GLY A 564 32.39 6.80 -2.07
C GLY A 564 32.63 8.03 -2.96
N PRO A 565 33.74 8.75 -2.71
CA PRO A 565 34.81 8.40 -1.77
C PRO A 565 34.45 8.69 -0.30
N GLY A 566 35.17 8.06 0.65
CA GLY A 566 35.08 8.39 2.07
C GLY A 566 35.05 7.19 3.01
N LYS A 567 34.88 7.43 4.31
CA LYS A 567 34.98 6.39 5.34
C LYS A 567 33.61 5.96 5.84
N LEU A 568 33.26 4.69 5.70
CA LEU A 568 32.07 4.07 6.28
C LEU A 568 32.47 3.22 7.49
N VAL A 569 31.89 3.51 8.65
CA VAL A 569 32.17 2.79 9.90
C VAL A 569 30.99 1.87 10.22
N LEU A 570 31.28 0.58 10.33
CA LEU A 570 30.32 -0.48 10.64
C LEU A 570 30.71 -1.16 11.94
N MET A 571 29.74 -1.84 12.55
CA MET A 571 29.92 -2.62 13.77
C MET A 571 29.60 -4.09 13.54
N THR A 572 30.42 -4.96 14.13
CA THR A 572 30.21 -6.41 14.19
C THR A 572 29.85 -6.84 15.60
N THR A 573 29.08 -7.92 15.72
CA THR A 573 28.64 -8.45 17.03
C THR A 573 29.76 -9.21 17.73
N GLY A 574 30.65 -9.83 16.97
CA GLY A 574 31.94 -10.29 17.48
C GLY A 574 33.04 -10.08 16.44
N LYS A 575 33.98 -11.02 16.31
CA LYS A 575 35.20 -10.79 15.54
C LYS A 575 34.89 -10.59 14.04
N PRO A 576 35.29 -9.47 13.40
CA PRO A 576 35.11 -9.27 11.98
C PRO A 576 36.07 -10.16 11.20
N ILE A 577 35.59 -10.69 10.08
CA ILE A 577 36.38 -11.35 9.04
C ILE A 577 36.33 -10.46 7.81
N ILE A 578 37.51 -10.03 7.33
CA ILE A 578 37.66 -9.14 6.16
C ILE A 578 38.21 -9.93 4.97
N SER A 579 38.05 -9.36 3.78
CA SER A 579 38.34 -9.98 2.47
C SER A 579 39.70 -10.67 2.34
N ASP A 580 40.74 -10.11 2.96
CA ASP A 580 42.13 -10.55 2.82
C ASP A 580 42.45 -11.78 3.70
N GLU A 581 41.51 -12.21 4.55
CA GLU A 581 41.68 -13.38 5.39
C GLU A 581 41.22 -14.65 4.66
N ARG A 582 42.00 -15.73 4.77
CA ARG A 582 41.62 -17.06 4.22
C ARG A 582 40.23 -17.53 4.66
N LYS A 583 39.78 -17.13 5.85
CA LYS A 583 38.44 -17.44 6.36
C LYS A 583 37.31 -16.74 5.59
N ALA A 584 37.60 -15.64 4.89
CA ALA A 584 36.61 -14.94 4.06
C ALA A 584 36.26 -15.70 2.78
N GLU A 585 37.09 -16.65 2.36
CA GLU A 585 36.83 -17.56 1.23
C GLU A 585 35.94 -18.74 1.59
N ALA A 586 35.63 -18.93 2.89
CA ALA A 586 34.72 -19.97 3.32
C ALA A 586 33.28 -19.65 2.93
N SER A 587 32.49 -20.71 2.73
CA SER A 587 31.05 -20.60 2.53
C SER A 587 30.37 -20.15 3.82
N VAL A 588 29.69 -19.01 3.78
CA VAL A 588 29.08 -18.40 4.96
C VAL A 588 27.59 -18.17 4.77
N ALA A 589 26.83 -18.34 5.85
CA ALA A 589 25.41 -18.03 5.84
C ALA A 589 25.18 -16.53 5.57
N VAL A 590 24.20 -16.20 4.73
CA VAL A 590 23.86 -14.82 4.33
C VAL A 590 23.69 -13.86 5.53
N SER A 591 23.22 -14.33 6.69
CA SER A 591 23.07 -13.48 7.89
C SER A 591 24.38 -12.94 8.46
N ARG A 592 25.50 -13.63 8.20
CA ARG A 592 26.82 -13.25 8.70
C ARG A 592 27.48 -12.21 7.81
N ILE A 593 27.03 -12.06 6.57
CA ILE A 593 27.52 -11.04 5.65
C ILE A 593 26.89 -9.69 6.05
N LEU A 594 27.72 -8.77 6.53
CA LEU A 594 27.26 -7.46 7.03
C LEU A 594 27.31 -6.39 5.95
N ALA A 595 28.38 -6.41 5.15
CA ALA A 595 28.58 -5.52 4.02
C ALA A 595 29.42 -6.18 2.93
N TRP A 596 29.27 -5.73 1.69
CA TRP A 596 30.03 -6.21 0.53
C TRP A 596 30.03 -5.15 -0.57
N GLN A 597 31.01 -5.17 -1.45
CA GLN A 597 31.05 -4.30 -2.61
C GLN A 597 29.94 -4.68 -3.60
N ARG A 598 29.32 -3.72 -4.27
CA ARG A 598 28.12 -3.97 -5.10
C ARG A 598 28.34 -4.98 -6.23
N ASN A 599 29.56 -5.06 -6.76
CA ASN A 599 29.98 -5.98 -7.83
C ASN A 599 30.50 -7.33 -7.32
N THR A 600 30.56 -7.57 -6.00
CA THR A 600 31.00 -8.86 -5.45
C THR A 600 30.18 -10.01 -6.04
N LYS A 601 30.90 -11.03 -6.50
CA LYS A 601 30.40 -12.26 -7.10
C LYS A 601 30.35 -13.34 -6.02
N PHE A 602 29.14 -13.83 -5.75
CA PHE A 602 28.89 -14.91 -4.80
C PHE A 602 28.56 -16.20 -5.52
N GLN A 603 29.29 -17.27 -5.22
CA GLN A 603 28.86 -18.62 -5.53
C GLN A 603 27.84 -19.09 -4.49
N VAL A 604 26.74 -19.68 -4.96
CA VAL A 604 25.72 -20.25 -4.10
C VAL A 604 26.07 -21.68 -3.77
N GLU A 605 26.16 -21.98 -2.49
CA GLU A 605 26.28 -23.35 -2.00
C GLU A 605 24.98 -23.70 -1.27
N SER A 606 24.23 -24.62 -1.88
CA SER A 606 22.93 -25.04 -1.40
C SER A 606 22.59 -26.43 -1.90
N GLU A 607 22.25 -27.32 -0.98
CA GLU A 607 21.57 -28.57 -1.30
C GLU A 607 20.15 -28.30 -1.83
N VAL A 608 19.72 -29.11 -2.80
CA VAL A 608 18.52 -28.86 -3.63
C VAL A 608 17.42 -29.90 -3.36
N ASN A 609 17.57 -30.72 -2.33
CA ASN A 609 16.51 -31.65 -1.95
C ASN A 609 15.32 -30.90 -1.38
N VAL A 610 14.11 -31.48 -1.50
CA VAL A 610 12.86 -30.85 -1.02
C VAL A 610 13.00 -30.42 0.45
N VAL A 611 13.49 -31.31 1.31
CA VAL A 611 13.67 -31.02 2.74
C VAL A 611 14.64 -29.87 2.96
N ASP A 612 15.75 -29.83 2.23
CA ASP A 612 16.74 -28.76 2.32
C ASP A 612 16.20 -27.43 1.83
N VAL A 613 15.41 -27.42 0.75
CA VAL A 613 14.71 -26.23 0.26
C VAL A 613 13.82 -25.63 1.36
N PHE A 614 13.17 -26.49 2.15
CA PHE A 614 12.26 -26.06 3.22
C PHE A 614 12.97 -25.62 4.49
N MET A 615 13.94 -26.40 4.96
CA MET A 615 14.52 -26.26 6.29
C MET A 615 15.88 -25.56 6.27
N SER A 616 16.69 -25.81 5.25
CA SER A 616 18.08 -25.35 5.19
C SER A 616 18.18 -23.94 4.61
N GLY A 617 19.12 -23.16 5.15
CA GLY A 617 19.49 -21.84 4.63
C GLY A 617 20.36 -21.94 3.38
N ILE A 618 20.73 -20.79 2.83
CA ILE A 618 21.67 -20.68 1.72
C ILE A 618 22.99 -20.18 2.27
N TYR A 619 24.09 -20.76 1.77
CA TYR A 619 25.43 -20.30 2.03
C TYR A 619 26.01 -19.67 0.77
N LEU A 620 26.82 -18.63 0.98
CA LEU A 620 27.45 -17.89 -0.09
C LEU A 620 28.95 -17.92 0.12
N ARG A 621 29.66 -18.17 -0.97
CA ARG A 621 31.12 -18.09 -1.04
C ARG A 621 31.50 -16.96 -1.98
N LYS A 622 32.34 -16.03 -1.54
CA LYS A 622 32.82 -14.94 -2.41
C LYS A 622 33.83 -15.46 -3.45
N GLN A 623 33.99 -14.76 -4.56
CA GLN A 623 35.12 -14.98 -5.45
C GLN A 623 36.44 -14.43 -4.84
N PRO A 624 37.60 -14.95 -5.29
CA PRO A 624 38.89 -14.34 -4.97
C PRO A 624 38.89 -12.84 -5.29
N ASP A 625 39.64 -12.05 -4.51
CA ASP A 625 39.79 -10.60 -4.66
C ASP A 625 38.53 -9.73 -4.43
N ASP A 626 37.34 -10.29 -4.27
CA ASP A 626 36.15 -9.51 -3.97
C ASP A 626 36.10 -9.07 -2.50
N LEU A 627 35.61 -7.85 -2.27
CA LEU A 627 35.53 -7.25 -0.94
C LEU A 627 34.25 -7.60 -0.17
N ILE A 628 34.42 -8.14 1.03
CA ILE A 628 33.33 -8.51 1.94
C ILE A 628 33.71 -8.24 3.40
N LEU A 629 32.68 -7.92 4.20
CA LEU A 629 32.74 -7.91 5.65
C LEU A 629 31.78 -8.97 6.23
N ILE A 630 32.34 -9.92 6.96
CA ILE A 630 31.62 -11.03 7.59
C ILE A 630 31.75 -10.93 9.12
N ASP A 631 30.68 -11.25 9.83
CA ASP A 631 30.66 -11.39 11.29
C ASP A 631 30.94 -12.84 11.70
N ALA A 632 32.03 -13.08 12.45
CA ALA A 632 32.40 -14.41 12.90
C ALA A 632 31.37 -15.00 13.89
N ASP A 633 30.82 -14.17 14.77
CA ASP A 633 30.19 -14.63 16.02
C ASP A 633 28.67 -14.46 16.05
N VAL A 634 28.05 -14.11 14.91
CA VAL A 634 26.59 -14.11 14.79
C VAL A 634 26.09 -15.56 14.91
N LYS A 635 25.77 -15.94 16.16
CA LYS A 635 24.98 -17.13 16.52
C LYS A 635 23.54 -16.89 16.07
N GLY A 636 23.29 -17.08 14.79
CA GLY A 636 21.93 -17.06 14.24
C GLY A 636 21.25 -18.40 14.46
N LYS A 637 19.94 -18.38 14.77
CA LYS A 637 19.09 -19.55 14.49
C LYS A 637 19.35 -19.94 13.04
N ALA A 638 19.65 -21.21 12.77
CA ALA A 638 19.79 -21.72 11.40
C ALA A 638 18.64 -21.14 10.57
N LYS A 639 18.96 -20.30 9.58
CA LYS A 639 17.93 -19.59 8.83
C LYS A 639 17.06 -20.65 8.19
N SER A 640 15.80 -20.66 8.60
CA SER A 640 14.83 -21.59 8.06
C SER A 640 14.58 -21.23 6.59
N GLY A 641 14.55 -22.24 5.73
CA GLY A 641 14.47 -22.10 4.27
C GLY A 641 13.18 -21.42 3.80
N ILE A 642 12.31 -22.15 3.09
CA ILE A 642 11.00 -21.61 2.70
C ILE A 642 9.99 -21.61 3.86
N VAL A 643 10.20 -22.41 4.90
CA VAL A 643 9.26 -22.56 6.03
C VAL A 643 8.97 -21.23 6.74
N LYS A 644 9.88 -20.25 6.66
CA LYS A 644 9.65 -18.88 7.16
C LYS A 644 8.44 -18.19 6.53
N PHE A 645 8.03 -18.58 5.32
CA PHE A 645 6.85 -18.04 4.65
C PHE A 645 5.54 -18.64 5.17
N ILE A 646 5.56 -19.83 5.77
CA ILE A 646 4.36 -20.49 6.31
C ILE A 646 3.67 -19.61 7.35
N LYS A 647 4.44 -18.97 8.24
CA LYS A 647 3.86 -18.01 9.21
C LYS A 647 3.08 -16.89 8.52
N ASN A 648 3.54 -16.41 7.37
CA ASN A 648 2.85 -15.34 6.62
C ASN A 648 1.59 -15.84 5.91
N PHE A 649 1.50 -17.13 5.59
CA PHE A 649 0.27 -17.73 5.07
C PHE A 649 -0.72 -18.06 6.19
N LEU A 650 -0.24 -18.44 7.37
CA LEU A 650 -1.09 -18.81 8.52
C LEU A 650 -1.63 -17.60 9.30
N MET A 651 -0.92 -16.47 9.30
CA MET A 651 -1.51 -15.25 9.82
C MET A 651 -2.70 -14.90 8.93
N PRO A 652 -3.89 -14.59 9.50
CA PRO A 652 -4.94 -13.96 8.74
C PRO A 652 -4.33 -12.67 8.20
N VAL A 653 -4.00 -12.70 6.91
CA VAL A 653 -3.76 -11.50 6.13
C VAL A 653 -5.12 -10.84 6.16
#